data_AF-A0A7S1KB29-F1
#
_entry.id   AF-A0A7S1KB29-F1
#
_cell.length_a   1.000
_cell.length_b   1.000
_cell.length_c   1.000
_cell.angle_alpha   90.00
_cell.angle_beta   90.00
_cell.angle_gamma   90.00
#
_symmetry.space_group_name_H-M   'P 1'
#
loop_
_entity.id
_entity.type
_entity.pdbx_description
1 polymer ?
#
loop_
_entity_poly.entity_id
_entity_poly.type
_entity_poly.pdbx_seq_one_letter_code
_entity_poly.pdbx_strand_id
1 'polypeptide(L)'
;SIVSAGMDGAVYEYNIAQEGRRVSDWVQKGTSFSCVIVYTDPSAVGTPGTTTSANTMYVVGSDKMLKEIYNSQLGHYLEAGNQLGQIVLSNSAKTLFAAVAENEHPGPIRAYRFPLHGEYVEYQCHAGPCARLRITFDDMYLLSCSEDGTLYVFDIREKDRVVSKRDKESALPYADEILVTRFFLDEKEAALVELERQVEELTNQMDFQLRNRDSFHKEKMAELEDKYEHELEQERTRYELLREEKNDMETEYEENLKSIEEANAKSTQELEASFQTKMMIEVARYQKLATEREREAKAWEEKQGQIRQEHEGLITRMTEDFEEKKREYNNEMRNLIEQKELAFKTHQETLRQLEQDADREIEELKEQYEEKLANERDEKVRLRGQAGIHRKHHEDLKRQMEKNKEELKQKEEINQKLRSDIEKLMKDRDGMAKEIKERDKTIGDKEQRIYDLKKQNQELEKFKFVLDYKIKELKAQIDPKNEDIAEMKRHIQAMDAELEDYHRKNKQLAMDISQLQMKQRALQEEITSQRKKLTDYQHFCKQFRNDLYDCAQHIQEPKQLKDAIASLYRKYVTQEVKKVELDADIQKEYNRQRDYLEKSVESLKRKLAKDSEVHRQDNMKVMQENVSLIREINDLRREINYLKHERQQARLNATQQAFHGKTRQRTGAAAQQKGATAPAGVLGVSHEPDAEATRMLEVQREEIDTLRRRVNELELTTPRAPPTASERLPSIHHPPSQAAPSPSHTAADQPTPQPPSEPVMAPPPAEEEEQGGPDAADVIDQPAAFGEPQLPEEEMVAPPAEEIAAEEETLADKETTQDPQLQEVGEVPASKEEGGAPESHEEGPEGAGEPVVDVAGVSPPSHVDEAAAEEGAERHHPDAEEGEGEGEGE
;
A
#
# COMPACT_ATOMS: atom_id res chain seq x y z
N SER A 1 -83.58 80.81 44.29
CA SER A 1 -84.64 80.23 45.14
C SER A 1 -84.46 78.73 45.27
N ILE A 2 -85.18 78.08 46.19
CA ILE A 2 -85.49 76.64 46.08
C ILE A 2 -86.83 76.54 45.36
N VAL A 3 -86.99 75.54 44.49
CA VAL A 3 -88.29 75.18 43.90
C VAL A 3 -88.53 73.69 44.14
N SER A 4 -89.76 73.33 44.50
CA SER A 4 -90.22 71.95 44.61
C SER A 4 -91.47 71.73 43.75
N ALA A 5 -91.58 70.54 43.17
CA ALA A 5 -92.80 70.06 42.51
C ALA A 5 -93.20 68.72 43.14
N GLY A 6 -94.51 68.48 43.27
CA GLY A 6 -95.07 67.35 43.99
C GLY A 6 -95.98 66.44 43.16
N MET A 7 -96.18 65.22 43.67
CA MET A 7 -97.14 64.26 43.11
C MET A 7 -98.60 64.66 43.33
N ASP A 8 -98.85 65.66 44.19
CA ASP A 8 -100.14 66.31 44.41
C ASP A 8 -100.51 67.34 43.31
N GLY A 9 -99.57 67.60 42.39
CA GLY A 9 -99.73 68.59 41.33
C GLY A 9 -99.43 70.01 41.78
N ALA A 10 -98.74 70.21 42.91
CA ALA A 10 -98.29 71.52 43.35
C ALA A 10 -96.85 71.81 42.90
N VAL A 11 -96.57 73.09 42.66
CA VAL A 11 -95.23 73.65 42.39
C VAL A 11 -95.05 74.89 43.26
N TYR A 12 -93.98 74.92 44.06
CA TYR A 12 -93.72 75.97 45.05
C TYR A 12 -92.32 76.55 44.88
N GLU A 13 -92.21 77.89 44.91
CA GLU A 13 -90.94 78.61 45.02
C GLU A 13 -90.75 79.15 46.44
N TYR A 14 -89.54 78.98 47.00
CA TYR A 14 -89.14 79.46 48.32
C TYR A 14 -87.87 80.31 48.24
N ASN A 15 -87.87 81.47 48.89
CA ASN A 15 -86.70 82.35 48.97
C ASN A 15 -85.84 82.01 50.21
N ILE A 16 -84.69 81.38 49.97
CA ILE A 16 -83.73 81.00 51.02
C ILE A 16 -83.26 82.24 51.82
N ALA A 17 -83.05 83.37 51.15
CA ALA A 17 -82.57 84.61 51.77
C ALA A 17 -83.65 85.36 52.58
N GLN A 18 -84.90 84.91 52.53
CA GLN A 18 -86.02 85.43 53.33
C GLN A 18 -86.61 84.30 54.19
N GLU A 19 -85.75 83.65 54.98
CA GLU A 19 -86.12 82.62 55.98
C GLU A 19 -86.89 81.42 55.39
N GLY A 20 -86.71 81.12 54.10
CA GLY A 20 -87.44 80.06 53.40
C GLY A 20 -88.90 80.40 53.08
N ARG A 21 -89.29 81.69 53.11
CA ARG A 21 -90.66 82.11 52.78
C ARG A 21 -91.05 81.73 51.34
N ARG A 22 -92.27 81.20 51.17
CA ARG A 22 -92.87 80.90 49.87
C ARG A 22 -93.14 82.19 49.08
N VAL A 23 -92.69 82.24 47.82
CA VAL A 23 -92.76 83.39 46.90
C VAL A 23 -93.88 83.23 45.88
N SER A 24 -93.94 82.06 45.26
CA SER A 24 -94.88 81.71 44.19
C SER A 24 -95.43 80.31 44.43
N ASP A 25 -96.70 80.09 44.13
CA ASP A 25 -97.31 78.77 44.13
C ASP A 25 -98.30 78.57 42.98
N TRP A 26 -98.22 77.42 42.33
CA TRP A 26 -99.11 77.02 41.25
C TRP A 26 -99.51 75.55 41.43
N VAL A 27 -100.79 75.23 41.22
CA VAL A 27 -101.34 73.90 41.52
C VAL A 27 -102.29 73.44 40.43
N GLN A 28 -102.00 72.29 39.81
CA GLN A 28 -102.88 71.60 38.87
C GLN A 28 -103.30 70.24 39.44
N LYS A 29 -104.52 70.18 39.98
CA LYS A 29 -105.09 68.94 40.52
C LYS A 29 -105.23 67.88 39.43
N GLY A 30 -104.81 66.65 39.72
CA GLY A 30 -104.94 65.49 38.82
C GLY A 30 -103.70 65.18 37.98
N THR A 31 -102.68 66.06 38.00
CA THR A 31 -101.36 65.78 37.42
C THR A 31 -100.37 65.52 38.54
N SER A 32 -99.52 64.49 38.44
CA SER A 32 -98.35 64.34 39.31
C SER A 32 -97.10 64.86 38.59
N PHE A 33 -96.34 65.74 39.24
CA PHE A 33 -95.11 66.29 38.65
C PHE A 33 -93.88 65.47 39.07
N SER A 34 -93.03 65.18 38.07
CA SER A 34 -91.87 64.29 38.18
C SER A 34 -90.55 65.07 38.31
N CYS A 35 -90.47 66.24 37.68
CA CYS A 35 -89.28 67.08 37.68
C CYS A 35 -89.63 68.55 37.45
N VAL A 36 -88.84 69.44 38.05
CA VAL A 36 -88.89 70.90 37.89
C VAL A 36 -87.48 71.47 37.81
N ILE A 37 -87.28 72.44 36.94
CA ILE A 37 -86.08 73.26 36.84
C ILE A 37 -86.46 74.74 36.83
N VAL A 38 -85.50 75.60 37.19
CA VAL A 38 -85.70 77.05 37.27
C VAL A 38 -84.73 77.72 36.32
N TYR A 39 -85.24 78.62 35.48
CA TYR A 39 -84.46 79.57 34.72
C TYR A 39 -84.65 80.96 35.33
N THR A 40 -83.55 81.68 35.54
CA THR A 40 -83.56 83.10 35.90
C THR A 40 -82.95 83.86 34.74
N ASP A 41 -83.70 84.74 34.10
CA ASP A 41 -83.21 85.52 32.97
C ASP A 41 -82.05 86.45 33.42
N PRO A 42 -80.82 86.29 32.89
CA PRO A 42 -79.68 87.14 33.29
C PRO A 42 -79.90 88.63 33.02
N SER A 43 -80.74 88.99 32.04
CA SER A 43 -81.06 90.39 31.73
C SER A 43 -82.00 91.02 32.77
N ALA A 44 -82.87 90.22 33.40
CA ALA A 44 -83.77 90.69 34.45
C ALA A 44 -83.04 91.09 35.75
N VAL A 45 -81.81 90.59 35.95
CA VAL A 45 -80.98 90.88 37.15
C VAL A 45 -80.41 92.33 37.13
N GLY A 46 -80.45 93.02 35.98
CA GLY A 46 -79.82 94.33 35.80
C GLY A 46 -80.67 95.58 36.09
N THR A 47 -81.98 95.46 36.38
CA THR A 47 -82.87 96.63 36.46
C THR A 47 -83.05 97.16 37.89
N PRO A 48 -82.55 98.36 38.23
CA PRO A 48 -82.70 98.91 39.58
C PRO A 48 -84.15 99.35 39.84
N GLY A 49 -84.87 98.60 40.69
CA GLY A 49 -86.24 98.90 41.12
C GLY A 49 -87.17 97.68 41.15
N THR A 50 -86.85 96.63 40.39
CA THR A 50 -87.59 95.35 40.42
C THR A 50 -87.03 94.43 41.49
N THR A 51 -87.75 94.29 42.61
CA THR A 51 -87.32 93.53 43.81
C THR A 51 -87.61 92.03 43.77
N THR A 52 -88.14 91.53 42.66
CA THR A 52 -88.38 90.09 42.42
C THR A 52 -87.62 89.67 41.17
N SER A 53 -86.65 88.76 41.34
CA SER A 53 -86.01 88.08 40.21
C SER A 53 -87.05 87.31 39.41
N ALA A 54 -87.15 87.60 38.11
CA ALA A 54 -88.06 86.93 37.19
C ALA A 54 -87.65 85.47 36.98
N ASN A 55 -88.09 84.60 37.88
CA ASN A 55 -87.82 83.16 37.85
C ASN A 55 -88.95 82.45 37.10
N THR A 56 -88.57 81.73 36.05
CA THR A 56 -89.46 80.91 35.24
C THR A 56 -89.21 79.44 35.57
N MET A 57 -90.25 78.73 35.99
CA MET A 57 -90.16 77.31 36.35
C MET A 57 -90.65 76.46 35.19
N TYR A 58 -89.83 75.52 34.74
CA TYR A 58 -90.22 74.52 33.74
C TYR A 58 -90.50 73.19 34.43
N VAL A 59 -91.64 72.58 34.15
CA VAL A 59 -92.18 71.43 34.88
C VAL A 59 -92.70 70.36 33.93
N VAL A 60 -92.47 69.09 34.27
CA VAL A 60 -92.99 67.90 33.58
C VAL A 60 -93.69 66.94 34.55
N GLY A 61 -94.59 66.11 34.03
CA GLY A 61 -95.38 65.19 34.83
C GLY A 61 -96.21 64.18 34.03
N SER A 62 -97.15 63.54 34.72
CA SER A 62 -98.00 62.46 34.21
C SER A 62 -98.93 62.83 33.05
N ASP A 63 -99.15 64.12 32.79
CA ASP A 63 -100.04 64.61 31.74
C ASP A 63 -99.33 64.88 30.40
N LYS A 64 -98.09 64.40 30.24
CA LYS A 64 -97.33 64.43 28.97
C LYS A 64 -97.09 65.84 28.41
N MET A 65 -97.11 66.85 29.28
CA MET A 65 -96.91 68.26 28.95
C MET A 65 -95.61 68.79 29.59
N LEU A 66 -94.83 69.56 28.84
CA LEU A 66 -93.76 70.42 29.33
C LEU A 66 -94.32 71.83 29.50
N LYS A 67 -94.36 72.34 30.74
CA LYS A 67 -95.04 73.60 31.10
C LYS A 67 -94.06 74.63 31.60
N GLU A 68 -94.27 75.86 31.17
CA GLU A 68 -93.62 77.06 31.69
C GLU A 68 -94.56 77.74 32.70
N ILE A 69 -94.06 78.01 33.90
CA ILE A 69 -94.80 78.68 34.98
C ILE A 69 -94.05 79.94 35.36
N TYR A 70 -94.75 81.08 35.33
CA TYR A 70 -94.19 82.40 35.62
C TYR A 70 -95.17 83.20 36.48
N ASN A 71 -94.67 83.82 37.57
CA ASN A 71 -95.48 84.60 38.52
C ASN A 71 -96.79 83.90 38.97
N SER A 72 -96.68 82.62 39.36
CA SER A 72 -97.80 81.75 39.77
C SER A 72 -98.88 81.49 38.69
N GLN A 73 -98.60 81.81 37.43
CA GLN A 73 -99.49 81.55 36.29
C GLN A 73 -98.83 80.59 35.29
N LEU A 74 -99.65 79.85 34.54
CA LEU A 74 -99.18 79.05 33.40
C LEU A 74 -98.86 80.00 32.23
N GLY A 75 -97.62 79.97 31.76
CA GLY A 75 -97.15 80.66 30.56
C GLY A 75 -97.33 79.77 29.33
N HIS A 76 -96.25 79.48 28.62
CA HIS A 76 -96.28 78.51 27.53
C HIS A 76 -96.50 77.07 28.04
N TYR A 77 -97.09 76.21 27.21
CA TYR A 77 -97.10 74.76 27.41
C TYR A 77 -96.86 74.05 26.08
N LEU A 78 -96.22 72.89 26.15
CA LEU A 78 -95.86 72.08 25.00
C LEU A 78 -96.27 70.63 25.23
N GLU A 79 -97.08 70.09 24.33
CA GLU A 79 -97.44 68.67 24.34
C GLU A 79 -96.26 67.83 23.87
N ALA A 80 -95.79 66.90 24.70
CA ALA A 80 -94.67 66.03 24.40
C ALA A 80 -95.11 64.67 23.80
N GLY A 81 -96.39 64.30 23.90
CA GLY A 81 -96.92 63.00 23.42
C GLY A 81 -96.48 61.77 24.24
N ASN A 82 -95.35 61.85 24.92
CA ASN A 82 -94.79 60.86 25.84
C ASN A 82 -94.63 61.46 27.25
N GLN A 83 -94.57 60.60 28.26
CA GLN A 83 -94.34 61.06 29.63
C GLN A 83 -92.86 61.43 29.82
N LEU A 84 -92.61 62.69 30.20
CA LEU A 84 -91.25 63.18 30.50
C LEU A 84 -90.96 63.01 31.99
N GLY A 85 -89.90 62.28 32.32
CA GLY A 85 -89.54 61.93 33.69
C GLY A 85 -88.58 62.91 34.34
N GLN A 86 -87.55 63.34 33.62
CA GLN A 86 -86.44 64.15 34.13
C GLN A 86 -86.10 65.23 33.10
N ILE A 87 -85.87 66.46 33.55
CA ILE A 87 -85.46 67.59 32.70
C ILE A 87 -84.23 68.29 33.28
N VAL A 88 -83.36 68.81 32.41
CA VAL A 88 -82.20 69.64 32.76
C VAL A 88 -81.95 70.68 31.66
N LEU A 89 -81.71 71.92 32.05
CA LEU A 89 -81.30 73.01 31.16
C LEU A 89 -79.77 73.08 31.13
N SER A 90 -79.17 73.38 29.98
CA SER A 90 -77.73 73.68 29.92
C SER A 90 -77.39 74.94 30.72
N ASN A 91 -76.19 75.03 31.29
CA ASN A 91 -75.73 76.27 31.95
C ASN A 91 -75.62 77.43 30.94
N SER A 92 -75.41 77.14 29.65
CA SER A 92 -75.51 78.09 28.54
C SER A 92 -76.93 78.55 28.21
N ALA A 93 -77.96 77.91 28.78
CA ALA A 93 -79.39 78.14 28.54
C ALA A 93 -79.81 78.12 27.05
N LYS A 94 -79.16 77.29 26.22
CA LYS A 94 -79.50 77.12 24.78
C LYS A 94 -80.28 75.84 24.48
N THR A 95 -80.16 74.83 25.35
CA THR A 95 -80.77 73.51 25.15
C THR A 95 -81.39 73.01 26.45
N LEU A 96 -82.64 72.58 26.40
CA LEU A 96 -83.31 71.86 27.48
C LEU A 96 -83.36 70.37 27.12
N PHE A 97 -82.67 69.54 27.88
CA PHE A 97 -82.70 68.09 27.72
C PHE A 97 -83.82 67.50 28.58
N ALA A 98 -84.64 66.64 28.00
CA ALA A 98 -85.73 65.95 28.67
C ALA A 98 -85.66 64.45 28.36
N ALA A 99 -85.65 63.61 29.38
CA ALA A 99 -85.68 62.17 29.22
C ALA A 99 -87.12 61.64 29.32
N VAL A 100 -87.47 60.75 28.39
CA VAL A 100 -88.75 60.02 28.42
C VAL A 100 -88.70 58.99 29.55
N ALA A 101 -89.78 58.91 30.31
CA ALA A 101 -90.02 57.94 31.38
C ALA A 101 -91.46 57.44 31.28
N GLU A 102 -91.75 56.78 30.16
CA GLU A 102 -93.01 56.09 29.90
C GLU A 102 -92.77 54.60 30.11
N ASN A 103 -93.55 53.96 31.00
CA ASN A 103 -93.28 52.60 31.43
C ASN A 103 -93.41 51.60 30.28
N GLU A 104 -92.61 50.53 30.33
CA GLU A 104 -92.51 49.46 29.30
C GLU A 104 -92.12 49.96 27.89
N HIS A 105 -91.71 51.22 27.75
CA HIS A 105 -91.18 51.79 26.51
C HIS A 105 -89.68 52.10 26.64
N PRO A 106 -88.92 52.08 25.53
CA PRO A 106 -87.55 52.59 25.51
C PRO A 106 -87.50 54.05 25.98
N GLY A 107 -86.43 54.44 26.66
CA GLY A 107 -86.25 55.78 27.21
C GLY A 107 -85.29 56.66 26.41
N PRO A 108 -85.73 57.30 25.31
CA PRO A 108 -84.91 58.28 24.60
C PRO A 108 -84.78 59.59 25.37
N ILE A 109 -83.78 60.38 24.97
CA ILE A 109 -83.55 61.74 25.46
C ILE A 109 -83.80 62.73 24.33
N ARG A 110 -84.61 63.75 24.63
CA ARG A 110 -84.97 64.84 23.71
C ARG A 110 -84.17 66.08 24.06
N ALA A 111 -83.46 66.62 23.08
CA ALA A 111 -82.84 67.93 23.15
C ALA A 111 -83.81 68.96 22.54
N TYR A 112 -84.55 69.67 23.38
CA TYR A 112 -85.38 70.82 22.99
C TYR A 112 -84.51 72.06 22.84
N ARG A 113 -84.75 72.84 21.78
CA ARG A 113 -84.16 74.18 21.66
C ARG A 113 -84.75 75.10 22.73
N PHE A 114 -83.90 75.93 23.36
CA PHE A 114 -84.32 76.93 24.33
C PHE A 114 -84.10 78.36 23.79
N PRO A 115 -85.03 79.32 24.00
CA PRO A 115 -86.37 79.17 24.57
C PRO A 115 -87.26 78.18 23.79
N LEU A 116 -88.27 77.63 24.45
CA LEU A 116 -89.06 76.52 23.92
C LEU A 116 -89.91 76.94 22.70
N HIS A 117 -89.71 76.26 21.57
CA HIS A 117 -90.47 76.48 20.33
C HIS A 117 -91.14 75.20 19.79
N GLY A 118 -91.10 74.10 20.55
CA GLY A 118 -91.66 72.80 20.15
C GLY A 118 -90.71 71.89 19.38
N GLU A 119 -89.70 72.44 18.71
CA GLU A 119 -88.65 71.67 18.04
C GLU A 119 -87.75 70.91 19.04
N TYR A 120 -87.54 69.61 18.77
CA TYR A 120 -86.58 68.77 19.49
C TYR A 120 -85.88 67.78 18.56
N VAL A 121 -84.70 67.31 18.98
CA VAL A 121 -84.02 66.14 18.42
C VAL A 121 -84.06 65.01 19.45
N GLU A 122 -84.44 63.80 19.04
CA GLU A 122 -84.57 62.63 19.91
C GLU A 122 -83.39 61.66 19.70
N TYR A 123 -82.82 61.19 20.80
CA TYR A 123 -81.71 60.23 20.83
C TYR A 123 -82.11 59.00 21.64
N GLN A 124 -82.27 57.85 20.97
CA GLN A 124 -82.52 56.57 21.64
C GLN A 124 -81.25 56.06 22.33
N CYS A 125 -81.36 55.73 23.62
CA CYS A 125 -80.23 55.24 24.42
C CYS A 125 -80.64 54.11 25.36
N HIS A 126 -81.62 54.33 26.23
CA HIS A 126 -82.04 53.35 27.22
C HIS A 126 -83.13 52.41 26.69
N ALA A 127 -83.13 51.16 27.18
CA ALA A 127 -84.17 50.17 26.94
C ALA A 127 -85.37 50.32 27.89
N GLY A 128 -85.17 50.96 29.05
CA GLY A 128 -86.23 51.34 29.99
C GLY A 128 -86.30 52.84 30.29
N PRO A 129 -87.18 53.27 31.22
CA PRO A 129 -87.30 54.66 31.66
C PRO A 129 -85.97 55.26 32.17
N CYS A 130 -85.73 56.54 31.87
CA CYS A 130 -84.56 57.25 32.41
C CYS A 130 -84.82 57.74 33.85
N ALA A 131 -84.27 57.02 34.83
CA ALA A 131 -84.37 57.32 36.25
C ALA A 131 -83.69 58.66 36.62
N ARG A 132 -82.57 59.03 35.98
CA ARG A 132 -81.88 60.30 36.26
C ARG A 132 -81.15 60.88 35.06
N LEU A 133 -81.29 62.19 34.89
CA LEU A 133 -80.62 62.99 33.88
C LEU A 133 -79.84 64.14 34.55
N ARG A 134 -78.57 64.34 34.20
CA ARG A 134 -77.71 65.43 34.69
C ARG A 134 -76.77 65.92 33.59
N ILE A 135 -76.49 67.21 33.58
CA ILE A 135 -75.39 67.80 32.79
C ILE A 135 -74.19 68.06 33.70
N THR A 136 -72.96 67.98 33.17
CA THR A 136 -71.76 68.41 33.88
C THR A 136 -71.69 69.93 34.02
N PHE A 137 -70.94 70.43 35.01
CA PHE A 137 -70.82 71.87 35.31
C PHE A 137 -70.26 72.70 34.13
N ASP A 138 -69.46 72.08 33.27
CA ASP A 138 -68.84 72.68 32.10
C ASP A 138 -69.71 72.58 30.83
N ASP A 139 -70.94 72.07 30.91
CA ASP A 139 -71.80 71.76 29.75
C ASP A 139 -71.17 70.80 28.71
N MET A 140 -70.11 70.06 29.04
CA MET A 140 -69.45 69.16 28.09
C MET A 140 -70.12 67.79 27.97
N TYR A 141 -70.74 67.27 29.05
CA TYR A 141 -71.34 65.94 29.04
C TYR A 141 -72.76 65.90 29.62
N LEU A 142 -73.64 65.17 28.94
CA LEU A 142 -74.93 64.74 29.49
C LEU A 142 -74.78 63.31 30.03
N LEU A 143 -75.12 63.11 31.29
CA LEU A 143 -75.13 61.84 31.99
C LEU A 143 -76.57 61.39 32.18
N SER A 144 -76.89 60.17 31.74
CA SER A 144 -78.21 59.58 31.92
C SER A 144 -78.14 58.15 32.45
N CYS A 145 -78.96 57.86 33.46
CA CYS A 145 -79.08 56.55 34.09
C CYS A 145 -80.51 56.04 33.92
N SER A 146 -80.67 54.78 33.52
CA SER A 146 -81.98 54.11 33.42
C SER A 146 -82.15 52.99 34.46
N GLU A 147 -83.41 52.65 34.70
CA GLU A 147 -83.84 51.49 35.49
C GLU A 147 -83.39 50.15 34.86
N ASP A 148 -82.99 50.14 33.59
CA ASP A 148 -82.35 48.99 32.93
C ASP A 148 -80.90 48.71 33.37
N GLY A 149 -80.33 49.57 34.23
CA GLY A 149 -78.96 49.47 34.75
C GLY A 149 -77.89 50.10 33.86
N THR A 150 -78.25 50.74 32.74
CA THR A 150 -77.31 51.41 31.84
C THR A 150 -77.04 52.87 32.24
N LEU A 151 -75.78 53.28 32.07
CA LEU A 151 -75.30 54.65 32.14
C LEU A 151 -74.85 55.07 30.73
N TYR A 152 -75.39 56.17 30.20
CA TYR A 152 -74.92 56.80 28.97
C TYR A 152 -74.26 58.15 29.26
N VAL A 153 -73.21 58.45 28.48
CA VAL A 153 -72.43 59.69 28.54
C VAL A 153 -72.41 60.29 27.13
N PHE A 154 -73.12 61.39 26.92
CA PHE A 154 -73.17 62.10 25.64
C PHE A 154 -72.24 63.30 25.66
N ASP A 155 -71.44 63.46 24.61
CA ASP A 155 -70.57 64.62 24.37
C ASP A 155 -71.39 65.77 23.74
N ILE A 156 -71.58 66.86 24.49
CA ILE A 156 -72.41 68.01 24.11
C ILE A 156 -71.57 69.02 23.31
N ARG A 157 -71.40 68.74 22.02
CA ARG A 157 -70.63 69.62 21.11
C ARG A 157 -71.44 70.83 20.66
N GLU A 158 -71.46 71.89 21.49
CA GLU A 158 -71.94 73.21 21.05
C GLU A 158 -71.14 73.69 19.83
N LYS A 159 -71.83 73.93 18.71
CA LYS A 159 -71.22 74.26 17.42
C LYS A 159 -70.51 75.62 17.39
N ASP A 160 -70.84 76.51 18.34
CA ASP A 160 -70.34 77.88 18.47
C ASP A 160 -69.78 78.15 19.89
N ARG A 161 -69.12 77.16 20.52
CA ARG A 161 -68.63 77.25 21.91
C ARG A 161 -67.41 78.17 22.06
N VAL A 162 -67.64 79.48 22.09
CA VAL A 162 -66.62 80.48 22.48
C VAL A 162 -66.33 80.35 23.98
N VAL A 163 -65.35 79.51 24.32
CA VAL A 163 -64.94 79.26 25.71
C VAL A 163 -64.44 80.55 26.35
N SER A 164 -65.08 81.01 27.42
CA SER A 164 -64.63 82.20 28.12
C SER A 164 -63.42 81.85 29.00
N LYS A 165 -62.54 82.83 29.28
CA LYS A 165 -61.41 82.59 30.19
C LYS A 165 -61.86 82.17 31.60
N ARG A 166 -63.05 82.62 32.02
CA ARG A 166 -63.60 82.38 33.36
C ARG A 166 -63.91 80.91 33.60
N ASP A 167 -64.27 80.18 32.56
CA ASP A 167 -64.65 78.77 32.63
C ASP A 167 -63.43 77.86 32.87
N LYS A 168 -62.23 78.31 32.48
CA LYS A 168 -60.95 77.62 32.76
C LYS A 168 -60.41 77.85 34.17
N GLU A 169 -60.74 78.98 34.79
CA GLU A 169 -60.34 79.29 36.18
C GLU A 169 -61.38 78.81 37.21
N SER A 170 -62.60 78.50 36.78
CA SER A 170 -63.69 78.00 37.63
C SER A 170 -63.80 76.47 37.68
N ALA A 171 -62.92 75.75 36.99
CA ALA A 171 -62.85 74.30 37.02
C ALA A 171 -62.28 73.83 38.37
N LEU A 172 -63.17 73.42 39.28
CA LEU A 172 -62.77 72.78 40.54
C LEU A 172 -61.95 71.51 40.24
N PRO A 173 -60.84 71.27 40.96
CA PRO A 173 -60.11 70.01 40.84
C PRO A 173 -61.01 68.85 41.29
N TYR A 174 -60.82 67.68 40.66
CA TYR A 174 -61.49 66.45 41.08
C TYR A 174 -61.08 66.11 42.52
N ALA A 175 -62.04 65.62 43.31
CA ALA A 175 -61.79 65.20 44.68
C ALA A 175 -61.51 63.70 44.74
N ASP A 176 -60.27 63.31 45.08
CA ASP A 176 -59.84 61.92 45.24
C ASP A 176 -60.28 61.30 46.60
N GLU A 177 -61.28 61.91 47.28
CA GLU A 177 -61.77 61.46 48.59
C GLU A 177 -62.82 60.35 48.45
N ILE A 178 -62.37 59.10 48.57
CA ILE A 178 -63.27 57.97 48.86
C ILE A 178 -63.48 57.90 50.38
N LEU A 179 -64.73 58.00 50.84
CA LEU A 179 -65.10 57.92 52.26
C LEU A 179 -64.94 56.49 52.82
N VAL A 180 -63.70 56.15 53.16
CA VAL A 180 -63.31 54.91 53.83
C VAL A 180 -63.05 55.17 55.31
N THR A 181 -63.43 54.24 56.19
CA THR A 181 -63.14 54.36 57.62
C THR A 181 -61.65 54.17 57.90
N ARG A 182 -61.08 55.00 58.78
CA ARG A 182 -59.65 54.95 59.12
C ARG A 182 -59.17 53.54 59.50
N PHE A 183 -59.95 52.80 60.28
CA PHE A 183 -59.66 51.41 60.64
C PHE A 183 -59.45 50.49 59.43
N PHE A 184 -60.26 50.61 58.36
CA PHE A 184 -60.08 49.82 57.14
C PHE A 184 -58.84 50.27 56.35
N LEU A 185 -58.49 51.56 56.41
CA LEU A 185 -57.23 52.04 55.84
C LEU A 185 -56.04 51.45 56.60
N ASP A 186 -56.02 51.56 57.93
CA ASP A 186 -54.98 51.02 58.81
C ASP A 186 -54.84 49.49 58.63
N GLU A 187 -55.95 48.75 58.49
CA GLU A 187 -55.99 47.30 58.22
C GLU A 187 -55.43 46.96 56.83
N LYS A 188 -55.73 47.77 55.80
CA LYS A 188 -55.20 47.55 54.44
C LYS A 188 -53.74 47.95 54.32
N GLU A 189 -53.28 48.99 55.02
CA GLU A 189 -51.88 49.38 55.08
C GLU A 189 -51.03 48.30 55.76
N ALA A 190 -51.49 47.77 56.90
CA ALA A 190 -50.85 46.62 57.56
C ALA A 190 -50.81 45.35 56.69
N ALA A 191 -51.90 45.06 55.95
CA ALA A 191 -51.93 43.95 55.00
C ALA A 191 -51.01 44.18 53.80
N LEU A 192 -50.82 45.43 53.35
CA LEU A 192 -49.90 45.78 52.26
C LEU A 192 -48.45 45.54 52.70
N VAL A 193 -48.05 46.06 53.87
CA VAL A 193 -46.69 45.90 54.41
C VAL A 193 -46.34 44.42 54.64
N GLU A 194 -47.25 43.59 55.14
CA GLU A 194 -47.00 42.15 55.28
C GLU A 194 -46.91 41.44 53.91
N LEU A 195 -47.67 41.89 52.90
CA LEU A 195 -47.57 41.34 51.55
C LEU A 195 -46.28 41.78 50.83
N GLU A 196 -45.84 43.03 51.01
CA GLU A 196 -44.54 43.53 50.56
C GLU A 196 -43.40 42.75 51.22
N ARG A 197 -43.47 42.53 52.54
CA ARG A 197 -42.51 41.69 53.28
C ARG A 197 -42.45 40.26 52.76
N GLN A 198 -43.60 39.66 52.45
CA GLN A 198 -43.68 38.31 51.86
C GLN A 198 -43.11 38.27 50.43
N VAL A 199 -43.36 39.30 49.60
CA VAL A 199 -42.78 39.44 48.26
C VAL A 199 -41.26 39.62 48.34
N GLU A 200 -40.76 40.44 49.25
CA GLU A 200 -39.33 40.65 49.48
C GLU A 200 -38.67 39.36 49.98
N GLU A 201 -39.30 38.63 50.90
CA GLU A 201 -38.81 37.34 51.41
C GLU A 201 -38.79 36.25 50.31
N LEU A 202 -39.83 36.15 49.48
CA LEU A 202 -39.87 35.28 48.29
C LEU A 202 -38.83 35.67 47.24
N THR A 203 -38.62 36.97 47.00
CA THR A 203 -37.64 37.46 46.04
C THR A 203 -36.22 37.12 46.52
N ASN A 204 -35.91 37.33 47.79
CA ASN A 204 -34.63 36.93 48.39
C ASN A 204 -34.42 35.41 48.35
N GLN A 205 -35.45 34.59 48.56
CA GLN A 205 -35.36 33.14 48.39
C GLN A 205 -35.13 32.73 46.93
N MET A 206 -35.78 33.38 45.97
CA MET A 206 -35.56 33.15 44.53
C MET A 206 -34.15 33.54 44.11
N ASP A 207 -33.67 34.71 44.53
CA ASP A 207 -32.30 35.20 44.28
C ASP A 207 -31.25 34.26 44.89
N PHE A 208 -31.49 33.75 46.09
CA PHE A 208 -30.63 32.74 46.70
C PHE A 208 -30.61 31.43 45.90
N GLN A 209 -31.76 30.92 45.45
CA GLN A 209 -31.82 29.72 44.62
C GLN A 209 -31.17 29.91 43.25
N LEU A 210 -31.33 31.09 42.62
CA LEU A 210 -30.66 31.46 41.38
C LEU A 210 -29.14 31.48 41.56
N ARG A 211 -28.63 32.23 42.56
CA ARG A 211 -27.18 32.29 42.85
C ARG A 211 -26.60 30.92 43.20
N ASN A 212 -27.35 30.07 43.92
CA ASN A 212 -26.91 28.71 44.24
C ASN A 212 -26.90 27.80 43.00
N ARG A 213 -27.85 27.95 42.08
CA ARG A 213 -27.83 27.30 40.76
C ARG A 213 -26.67 27.78 39.90
N ASP A 214 -26.44 29.09 39.82
CA ASP A 214 -25.39 29.67 39.00
C ASP A 214 -23.99 29.34 39.53
N SER A 215 -23.84 29.26 40.87
CA SER A 215 -22.65 28.73 41.53
C SER A 215 -22.43 27.26 41.19
N PHE A 216 -23.47 26.41 41.32
CA PHE A 216 -23.40 25.00 40.97
C PHE A 216 -23.08 24.79 39.48
N HIS A 217 -23.68 25.57 38.57
CA HIS A 217 -23.39 25.49 37.14
C HIS A 217 -21.98 25.99 36.81
N LYS A 218 -21.47 27.04 37.47
CA LYS A 218 -20.05 27.45 37.35
C LYS A 218 -19.09 26.37 37.85
N GLU A 219 -19.38 25.79 39.01
CA GLU A 219 -18.59 24.70 39.60
C GLU A 219 -18.62 23.47 38.68
N LYS A 220 -19.77 23.15 38.07
CA LYS A 220 -19.92 22.07 37.09
C LYS A 220 -19.17 22.34 35.78
N MET A 221 -19.10 23.59 35.33
CA MET A 221 -18.33 24.01 34.16
C MET A 221 -16.82 23.93 34.43
N ALA A 222 -16.34 24.48 35.54
CA ALA A 222 -14.95 24.36 35.97
C ALA A 222 -14.54 22.88 36.15
N GLU A 223 -15.41 22.06 36.75
CA GLU A 223 -15.22 20.61 36.84
C GLU A 223 -15.09 19.91 35.48
N LEU A 224 -15.65 20.47 34.40
CA LEU A 224 -15.54 19.92 33.05
C LEU A 224 -14.33 20.49 32.31
N GLU A 225 -14.03 21.77 32.51
CA GLU A 225 -12.83 22.44 32.00
C GLU A 225 -11.56 21.77 32.55
N ASP A 226 -11.46 21.57 33.88
CA ASP A 226 -10.39 20.80 34.53
C ASP A 226 -10.24 19.38 33.98
N LYS A 227 -11.36 18.70 33.68
CA LYS A 227 -11.33 17.33 33.12
C LYS A 227 -10.85 17.32 31.68
N TYR A 228 -11.32 18.24 30.84
CA TYR A 228 -10.86 18.35 29.45
C TYR A 228 -9.40 18.81 29.36
N GLU A 229 -8.95 19.71 30.24
CA GLU A 229 -7.54 20.10 30.32
C GLU A 229 -6.68 18.90 30.76
N HIS A 230 -7.13 18.11 31.75
CA HIS A 230 -6.42 16.90 32.16
C HIS A 230 -6.41 15.80 31.08
N GLU A 231 -7.51 15.58 30.35
CA GLU A 231 -7.57 14.64 29.21
C GLU A 231 -6.66 15.10 28.06
N LEU A 232 -6.64 16.41 27.76
CA LEU A 232 -5.76 17.00 26.74
C LEU A 232 -4.28 16.88 27.14
N GLU A 233 -3.96 17.06 28.42
CA GLU A 233 -2.59 16.94 28.94
C GLU A 233 -2.14 15.47 28.97
N GLN A 234 -3.02 14.52 29.33
CA GLN A 234 -2.73 13.09 29.19
C GLN A 234 -2.44 12.70 27.74
N GLU A 235 -3.25 13.14 26.76
CA GLU A 235 -3.00 12.83 25.35
C GLU A 235 -1.77 13.58 24.77
N ARG A 236 -1.39 14.73 25.33
CA ARG A 236 -0.08 15.35 25.05
C ARG A 236 1.07 14.49 25.53
N THR A 237 1.09 14.08 26.80
CA THR A 237 2.15 13.21 27.34
C THR A 237 2.22 11.91 26.55
N ARG A 238 1.08 11.33 26.17
CA ARG A 238 1.00 10.14 25.29
C ARG A 238 1.61 10.37 23.92
N TYR A 239 1.31 11.49 23.28
CA TYR A 239 1.87 11.86 21.97
C TYR A 239 3.39 12.12 22.05
N GLU A 240 3.86 12.79 23.09
CA GLU A 240 5.29 13.04 23.33
C GLU A 240 6.05 11.73 23.56
N LEU A 241 5.52 10.85 24.41
CA LEU A 241 6.10 9.56 24.78
C LEU A 241 6.04 8.53 23.63
N LEU A 242 5.03 8.59 22.75
CA LEU A 242 4.99 7.87 21.47
C LEU A 242 5.99 8.42 20.45
N ARG A 243 6.20 9.74 20.42
CA ARG A 243 7.19 10.38 19.56
C ARG A 243 8.62 10.07 20.00
N GLU A 244 8.85 9.93 21.31
CA GLU A 244 10.11 9.40 21.84
C GLU A 244 10.34 7.95 21.40
N GLU A 245 9.35 7.05 21.50
CA GLU A 245 9.55 5.67 20.99
C GLU A 245 9.82 5.63 19.49
N LYS A 246 9.12 6.43 18.69
CA LYS A 246 9.39 6.53 17.25
C LYS A 246 10.85 6.90 17.00
N ASN A 247 11.38 7.84 17.78
CA ASN A 247 12.76 8.30 17.66
C ASN A 247 13.76 7.24 18.17
N ASP A 248 13.47 6.57 19.29
CA ASP A 248 14.25 5.43 19.81
C ASP A 248 14.34 4.31 18.77
N MET A 249 13.19 3.88 18.22
CA MET A 249 13.14 2.87 17.15
C MET A 249 13.90 3.33 15.90
N GLU A 250 13.76 4.57 15.46
CA GLU A 250 14.53 5.10 14.33
C GLU A 250 16.04 5.07 14.60
N THR A 251 16.49 5.37 15.83
CA THR A 251 17.90 5.21 16.20
C THR A 251 18.34 3.74 16.27
N GLU A 252 17.53 2.83 16.81
CA GLU A 252 17.82 1.39 16.80
C GLU A 252 17.89 0.84 15.37
N TYR A 253 17.00 1.26 14.45
CA TYR A 253 17.07 0.86 13.04
C TYR A 253 18.29 1.45 12.34
N GLU A 254 18.66 2.70 12.61
CA GLU A 254 19.90 3.30 12.11
C GLU A 254 21.16 2.58 12.61
N GLU A 255 21.22 2.20 13.88
CA GLU A 255 22.37 1.46 14.44
C GLU A 255 22.44 0.02 13.93
N ASN A 256 21.30 -0.66 13.81
CA ASN A 256 21.24 -1.99 13.17
C ASN A 256 21.65 -1.93 11.69
N LEU A 257 21.22 -0.91 10.94
CA LEU A 257 21.63 -0.71 9.55
C LEU A 257 23.14 -0.49 9.44
N LYS A 258 23.71 0.41 10.24
CA LYS A 258 25.17 0.65 10.31
C LYS A 258 25.93 -0.61 10.69
N SER A 259 25.42 -1.41 11.64
CA SER A 259 26.04 -2.68 12.03
C SER A 259 26.03 -3.71 10.90
N ILE A 260 24.95 -3.79 10.11
CA ILE A 260 24.87 -4.64 8.92
C ILE A 260 25.80 -4.13 7.81
N GLU A 261 25.89 -2.81 7.59
CA GLU A 261 26.83 -2.20 6.64
C GLU A 261 28.29 -2.47 7.03
N GLU A 262 28.66 -2.29 8.30
CA GLU A 262 30.00 -2.62 8.82
C GLU A 262 30.31 -4.12 8.71
N ALA A 263 29.35 -4.99 9.01
CA ALA A 263 29.51 -6.45 8.86
C ALA A 263 29.71 -6.86 7.38
N ASN A 264 28.94 -6.27 6.46
CA ASN A 264 29.07 -6.52 5.03
C ASN A 264 30.37 -5.95 4.46
N ALA A 265 30.79 -4.75 4.88
CA ALA A 265 32.06 -4.16 4.50
C ALA A 265 33.25 -5.01 5.01
N LYS A 266 33.19 -5.48 6.26
CA LYS A 266 34.19 -6.37 6.85
C LYS A 266 34.23 -7.74 6.15
N SER A 267 33.07 -8.32 5.82
CA SER A 267 32.99 -9.57 5.07
C SER A 267 33.56 -9.42 3.66
N THR A 268 33.29 -8.30 2.99
CA THR A 268 33.88 -7.95 1.69
C THR A 268 35.39 -7.80 1.79
N GLN A 269 35.90 -7.10 2.80
CA GLN A 269 37.34 -6.94 3.05
C GLN A 269 38.04 -8.27 3.36
N GLU A 270 37.42 -9.15 4.14
CA GLU A 270 37.94 -10.51 4.41
C GLU A 270 37.93 -11.38 3.15
N LEU A 271 36.89 -11.27 2.32
CA LEU A 271 36.79 -11.97 1.04
C LEU A 271 37.87 -11.49 0.06
N GLU A 272 38.05 -10.17 -0.10
CA GLU A 272 39.14 -9.55 -0.86
C GLU A 272 40.51 -9.99 -0.37
N ALA A 273 40.77 -9.94 0.95
CA ALA A 273 42.03 -10.41 1.53
C ALA A 273 42.25 -11.92 1.25
N SER A 274 41.19 -12.73 1.25
CA SER A 274 41.26 -14.14 0.85
C SER A 274 41.64 -14.30 -0.63
N PHE A 275 41.12 -13.45 -1.52
CA PHE A 275 41.44 -13.46 -2.95
C PHE A 275 42.85 -12.95 -3.22
N GLN A 276 43.28 -11.88 -2.56
CA GLN A 276 44.66 -11.38 -2.62
C GLN A 276 45.65 -12.46 -2.12
N THR A 277 45.31 -13.20 -1.06
CA THR A 277 46.13 -14.32 -0.56
C THR A 277 46.18 -15.47 -1.56
N LYS A 278 45.04 -15.88 -2.15
CA LYS A 278 44.99 -16.90 -3.22
C LYS A 278 45.80 -16.46 -4.44
N MET A 279 45.69 -15.19 -4.85
CA MET A 279 46.43 -14.60 -5.96
C MET A 279 47.94 -14.62 -5.68
N MET A 280 48.37 -14.25 -4.47
CA MET A 280 49.77 -14.31 -4.06
C MET A 280 50.33 -15.75 -4.10
N ILE A 281 49.55 -16.74 -3.65
CA ILE A 281 49.93 -18.16 -3.70
C ILE A 281 50.05 -18.63 -5.15
N GLU A 282 49.10 -18.32 -6.03
CA GLU A 282 49.15 -18.77 -7.42
C GLU A 282 50.22 -18.01 -8.24
N VAL A 283 50.50 -16.74 -7.93
CA VAL A 283 51.66 -16.01 -8.48
C VAL A 283 52.98 -16.63 -8.03
N ALA A 284 53.13 -17.00 -6.74
CA ALA A 284 54.32 -17.69 -6.25
C ALA A 284 54.49 -19.08 -6.88
N ARG A 285 53.38 -19.80 -7.10
CA ARG A 285 53.33 -21.08 -7.80
C ARG A 285 53.71 -20.93 -9.28
N TYR A 286 53.20 -19.90 -9.96
CA TYR A 286 53.56 -19.57 -11.33
C TYR A 286 55.05 -19.20 -11.46
N GLN A 287 55.59 -18.40 -10.54
CA GLN A 287 57.02 -18.09 -10.48
C GLN A 287 57.87 -19.36 -10.27
N LYS A 288 57.47 -20.24 -9.35
CA LYS A 288 58.14 -21.53 -9.15
C LYS A 288 58.12 -22.37 -10.43
N LEU A 289 56.95 -22.54 -11.06
CA LEU A 289 56.81 -23.30 -12.31
C LEU A 289 57.60 -22.65 -13.47
N ALA A 290 57.68 -21.32 -13.53
CA ALA A 290 58.48 -20.61 -14.52
C ALA A 290 59.99 -20.86 -14.31
N THR A 291 60.49 -20.83 -13.07
CA THR A 291 61.91 -21.16 -12.78
C THR A 291 62.23 -22.64 -13.01
N GLU A 292 61.27 -23.55 -12.78
CA GLU A 292 61.41 -24.97 -13.10
C GLU A 292 61.46 -25.18 -14.63
N ARG A 293 60.56 -24.54 -15.38
CA ARG A 293 60.56 -24.55 -16.85
C ARG A 293 61.80 -23.89 -17.47
N GLU A 294 62.35 -22.84 -16.86
CA GLU A 294 63.61 -22.21 -17.28
C GLU A 294 64.82 -23.13 -16.98
N ARG A 295 64.83 -23.79 -15.82
CA ARG A 295 65.85 -24.79 -15.46
C ARG A 295 65.83 -25.98 -16.41
N GLU A 296 64.66 -26.49 -16.75
CA GLU A 296 64.51 -27.56 -17.74
C GLU A 296 64.96 -27.10 -19.14
N ALA A 297 64.57 -25.89 -19.56
CA ALA A 297 65.00 -25.34 -20.85
C ALA A 297 66.54 -25.24 -20.94
N LYS A 298 67.22 -24.78 -19.88
CA LYS A 298 68.70 -24.74 -19.81
C LYS A 298 69.32 -26.14 -19.84
N ALA A 299 68.79 -27.10 -19.08
CA ALA A 299 69.27 -28.48 -19.10
C ALA A 299 69.08 -29.15 -20.48
N TRP A 300 67.98 -28.85 -21.18
CA TRP A 300 67.76 -29.28 -22.57
C TRP A 300 68.71 -28.58 -23.54
N GLU A 301 68.97 -27.29 -23.38
CA GLU A 301 69.92 -26.54 -24.22
C GLU A 301 71.36 -27.02 -24.03
N GLU A 302 71.80 -27.26 -22.79
CA GLU A 302 73.09 -27.87 -22.45
C GLU A 302 73.23 -29.26 -23.09
N LYS A 303 72.21 -30.13 -22.97
CA LYS A 303 72.20 -31.45 -23.58
C LYS A 303 72.21 -31.39 -25.11
N GLN A 304 71.46 -30.46 -25.71
CA GLN A 304 71.47 -30.23 -27.16
C GLN A 304 72.79 -29.59 -27.62
N GLY A 305 73.49 -28.86 -26.74
CA GLY A 305 74.85 -28.38 -26.94
C GLY A 305 75.87 -29.52 -26.96
N GLN A 306 75.83 -30.41 -25.95
CA GLN A 306 76.67 -31.61 -25.86
C GLN A 306 76.48 -32.51 -27.09
N ILE A 307 75.24 -32.84 -27.44
CA ILE A 307 74.92 -33.65 -28.63
C ILE A 307 75.43 -32.99 -29.92
N ARG A 308 75.32 -31.66 -30.05
CA ARG A 308 75.90 -30.94 -31.20
C ARG A 308 77.42 -31.00 -31.21
N GLN A 309 78.10 -30.83 -30.08
CA GLN A 309 79.55 -30.94 -29.96
C GLN A 309 80.07 -32.38 -30.23
N GLU A 310 79.33 -33.41 -29.80
CA GLU A 310 79.65 -34.81 -30.10
C GLU A 310 79.50 -35.11 -31.60
N HIS A 311 78.42 -34.63 -32.24
CA HIS A 311 78.24 -34.76 -33.69
C HIS A 311 79.26 -33.93 -34.49
N GLU A 312 79.55 -32.69 -34.09
CA GLU A 312 80.56 -31.83 -34.72
C GLU A 312 81.97 -32.41 -34.57
N GLY A 313 82.31 -32.97 -33.41
CA GLY A 313 83.56 -33.69 -33.18
C GLY A 313 83.65 -35.00 -33.99
N LEU A 314 82.54 -35.72 -34.17
CA LEU A 314 82.49 -36.91 -35.03
C LEU A 314 82.66 -36.53 -36.51
N ILE A 315 81.95 -35.50 -36.99
CA ILE A 315 82.08 -34.96 -38.34
C ILE A 315 83.52 -34.47 -38.59
N THR A 316 84.13 -33.79 -37.61
CA THR A 316 85.53 -33.33 -37.69
C THR A 316 86.47 -34.50 -37.85
N ARG A 317 86.41 -35.52 -36.98
CA ARG A 317 87.23 -36.74 -37.12
C ARG A 317 87.02 -37.45 -38.45
N MET A 318 85.77 -37.59 -38.90
CA MET A 318 85.47 -38.19 -40.21
C MET A 318 86.05 -37.37 -41.37
N THR A 319 86.03 -36.04 -41.26
CA THR A 319 86.63 -35.13 -42.24
C THR A 319 88.16 -35.26 -42.23
N GLU A 320 88.80 -35.30 -41.07
CA GLU A 320 90.24 -35.55 -40.90
C GLU A 320 90.64 -36.92 -41.49
N ASP A 321 89.88 -37.98 -41.18
CA ASP A 321 90.01 -39.33 -41.73
C ASP A 321 89.91 -39.37 -43.26
N PHE A 322 89.01 -38.58 -43.86
CA PHE A 322 88.85 -38.50 -45.32
C PHE A 322 89.91 -37.61 -45.95
N GLU A 323 90.37 -36.55 -45.28
CA GLU A 323 91.49 -35.74 -45.74
C GLU A 323 92.82 -36.50 -45.66
N GLU A 324 93.04 -37.33 -44.63
CA GLU A 324 94.22 -38.17 -44.52
C GLU A 324 94.26 -39.20 -45.65
N LYS A 325 93.18 -39.97 -45.86
CA LYS A 325 93.05 -40.88 -47.01
C LYS A 325 93.22 -40.15 -48.34
N LYS A 326 92.74 -38.91 -48.45
CA LYS A 326 92.96 -38.04 -49.62
C LYS A 326 94.41 -37.58 -49.76
N ARG A 327 95.16 -37.35 -48.67
CA ARG A 327 96.61 -37.09 -48.71
C ARG A 327 97.36 -38.35 -49.13
N GLU A 328 97.00 -39.52 -48.60
CA GLU A 328 97.56 -40.83 -48.98
C GLU A 328 97.38 -41.08 -50.48
N TYR A 329 96.15 -41.06 -51.01
CA TYR A 329 95.90 -41.24 -52.45
C TYR A 329 96.61 -40.19 -53.32
N ASN A 330 96.74 -38.93 -52.86
CA ASN A 330 97.51 -37.91 -53.60
C ASN A 330 99.03 -38.20 -53.57
N ASN A 331 99.56 -38.76 -52.49
CA ASN A 331 100.96 -39.17 -52.38
C ASN A 331 101.23 -40.43 -53.22
N GLU A 332 100.33 -41.41 -53.20
CA GLU A 332 100.37 -42.56 -54.12
C GLU A 332 100.34 -42.12 -55.59
N MET A 333 99.44 -41.17 -55.94
CA MET A 333 99.37 -40.60 -57.28
C MET A 333 100.68 -39.89 -57.67
N ARG A 334 101.32 -39.12 -56.77
CA ARG A 334 102.66 -38.55 -57.05
C ARG A 334 103.70 -39.64 -57.25
N ASN A 335 103.74 -40.65 -56.37
CA ASN A 335 104.69 -41.75 -56.48
C ASN A 335 104.53 -42.52 -57.81
N LEU A 336 103.29 -42.73 -58.27
CA LEU A 336 102.98 -43.33 -59.58
C LEU A 336 103.39 -42.43 -60.75
N ILE A 337 103.23 -41.10 -60.64
CA ILE A 337 103.69 -40.13 -61.65
C ILE A 337 105.23 -40.11 -61.71
N GLU A 338 105.92 -40.07 -60.57
CA GLU A 338 107.38 -40.11 -60.49
C GLU A 338 107.95 -41.43 -61.00
N GLN A 339 107.34 -42.57 -60.66
CA GLN A 339 107.70 -43.87 -61.23
C GLN A 339 107.47 -43.93 -62.75
N LYS A 340 106.37 -43.36 -63.25
CA LYS A 340 106.10 -43.24 -64.69
C LYS A 340 107.12 -42.35 -65.39
N GLU A 341 107.48 -41.21 -64.80
CA GLU A 341 108.52 -40.33 -65.34
C GLU A 341 109.91 -40.99 -65.33
N LEU A 342 110.25 -41.71 -64.26
CA LEU A 342 111.50 -42.44 -64.16
C LEU A 342 111.56 -43.57 -65.21
N ALA A 343 110.48 -44.34 -65.36
CA ALA A 343 110.35 -45.36 -66.40
C ALA A 343 110.39 -44.78 -67.83
N PHE A 344 109.82 -43.59 -68.04
CA PHE A 344 109.92 -42.89 -69.32
C PHE A 344 111.36 -42.43 -69.61
N LYS A 345 112.04 -41.83 -68.62
CA LYS A 345 113.44 -41.38 -68.75
C LYS A 345 114.40 -42.55 -68.96
N THR A 346 114.24 -43.66 -68.24
CA THR A 346 115.06 -44.86 -68.47
C THR A 346 114.75 -45.52 -69.81
N HIS A 347 113.48 -45.59 -70.23
CA HIS A 347 113.14 -46.11 -71.55
C HIS A 347 113.69 -45.23 -72.69
N GLN A 348 113.64 -43.90 -72.55
CA GLN A 348 114.23 -42.96 -73.50
C GLN A 348 115.76 -43.10 -73.59
N GLU A 349 116.46 -43.24 -72.46
CA GLU A 349 117.92 -43.46 -72.47
C GLU A 349 118.27 -44.87 -72.99
N THR A 350 117.42 -45.87 -72.77
CA THR A 350 117.58 -47.22 -73.36
C THR A 350 117.37 -47.20 -74.87
N LEU A 351 116.38 -46.44 -75.37
CA LEU A 351 116.17 -46.20 -76.80
C LEU A 351 117.37 -45.49 -77.42
N ARG A 352 117.91 -44.46 -76.75
CA ARG A 352 119.13 -43.76 -77.19
C ARG A 352 120.35 -44.68 -77.26
N GLN A 353 120.51 -45.59 -76.30
CA GLN A 353 121.57 -46.60 -76.32
C GLN A 353 121.37 -47.59 -77.48
N LEU A 354 120.14 -48.07 -77.69
CA LEU A 354 119.79 -48.90 -78.85
C LEU A 354 120.00 -48.18 -80.20
N GLU A 355 119.74 -46.88 -80.30
CA GLU A 355 120.04 -46.08 -81.49
C GLU A 355 121.56 -45.99 -81.72
N GLN A 356 122.36 -45.74 -80.69
CA GLN A 356 123.82 -45.65 -80.80
C GLN A 356 124.50 -47.00 -81.09
N ASP A 357 123.99 -48.09 -80.52
CA ASP A 357 124.49 -49.43 -80.81
C ASP A 357 123.99 -49.93 -82.18
N ALA A 358 122.79 -49.55 -82.63
CA ALA A 358 122.32 -49.81 -83.99
C ALA A 358 123.09 -49.00 -85.04
N ASP A 359 123.44 -47.74 -84.78
CA ASP A 359 124.29 -46.94 -85.68
C ASP A 359 125.69 -47.58 -85.81
N ARG A 360 126.28 -48.07 -84.71
CA ARG A 360 127.52 -48.88 -84.76
C ARG A 360 127.33 -50.18 -85.53
N GLU A 361 126.28 -50.94 -85.25
CA GLU A 361 126.02 -52.20 -85.94
C GLU A 361 125.79 -51.95 -87.45
N ILE A 362 125.23 -50.79 -87.83
CA ILE A 362 125.13 -50.34 -89.23
C ILE A 362 126.50 -49.97 -89.84
N GLU A 363 127.43 -49.37 -89.09
CA GLU A 363 128.80 -49.13 -89.56
C GLU A 363 129.60 -50.44 -89.69
N GLU A 364 129.57 -51.30 -88.67
CA GLU A 364 130.22 -52.63 -88.71
C GLU A 364 129.61 -53.54 -89.79
N LEU A 365 128.29 -53.51 -90.01
CA LEU A 365 127.64 -54.25 -91.08
C LEU A 365 127.99 -53.69 -92.47
N LYS A 366 128.18 -52.37 -92.65
CA LYS A 366 128.67 -51.84 -93.94
C LYS A 366 130.06 -52.39 -94.25
N GLU A 367 131.00 -52.29 -93.32
CA GLU A 367 132.37 -52.77 -93.49
C GLU A 367 132.39 -54.30 -93.76
N GLN A 368 131.64 -55.07 -92.97
CA GLN A 368 131.49 -56.51 -93.17
C GLN A 368 130.76 -56.89 -94.48
N TYR A 369 129.80 -56.10 -94.97
CA TYR A 369 129.11 -56.41 -96.22
C TYR A 369 129.92 -56.06 -97.46
N GLU A 370 130.80 -55.04 -97.43
CA GLU A 370 131.76 -54.82 -98.51
C GLU A 370 132.72 -56.02 -98.65
N GLU A 371 133.20 -56.58 -97.54
CA GLU A 371 134.03 -57.80 -97.55
C GLU A 371 133.24 -59.05 -97.99
N LYS A 372 132.00 -59.24 -97.48
CA LYS A 372 131.17 -60.41 -97.84
C LYS A 372 130.68 -60.38 -99.30
N LEU A 373 130.50 -59.20 -99.92
CA LEU A 373 130.10 -59.09 -101.33
C LEU A 373 131.19 -59.54 -102.33
N ALA A 374 132.44 -59.63 -101.88
CA ALA A 374 133.51 -60.29 -102.63
C ALA A 374 133.37 -61.83 -102.54
N ASN A 375 133.23 -62.37 -101.33
CA ASN A 375 133.27 -63.81 -101.08
C ASN A 375 131.98 -64.57 -101.50
N GLU A 376 130.79 -63.95 -101.37
CA GLU A 376 129.51 -64.57 -101.75
C GLU A 376 129.37 -64.90 -103.26
N ARG A 377 130.24 -64.35 -104.11
CA ARG A 377 130.22 -64.63 -105.56
C ARG A 377 130.67 -66.06 -105.91
N ASP A 378 131.54 -66.67 -105.11
CA ASP A 378 132.17 -67.96 -105.46
C ASP A 378 131.48 -69.19 -104.88
N GLU A 379 130.94 -69.12 -103.65
CA GLU A 379 130.44 -70.33 -102.95
C GLU A 379 128.99 -70.73 -103.32
N LYS A 380 128.21 -69.82 -103.93
CA LYS A 380 126.77 -69.99 -104.23
C LYS A 380 126.41 -71.21 -105.12
N VAL A 381 127.40 -71.84 -105.73
CA VAL A 381 127.26 -73.03 -106.61
C VAL A 381 127.15 -74.35 -105.81
N ARG A 382 127.63 -74.42 -104.56
CA ARG A 382 128.03 -75.70 -103.93
C ARG A 382 126.89 -76.54 -103.31
N LEU A 383 125.84 -75.94 -102.76
CA LEU A 383 124.90 -76.61 -101.85
C LEU A 383 123.50 -76.87 -102.44
N ARG A 384 123.43 -77.66 -103.52
CA ARG A 384 122.15 -78.02 -104.20
C ARG A 384 121.79 -79.51 -104.13
N GLY A 385 121.86 -80.14 -102.96
CA GLY A 385 121.19 -81.42 -102.76
C GLY A 385 121.51 -82.21 -101.49
N GLN A 386 120.51 -82.43 -100.65
CA GLN A 386 120.07 -83.76 -100.19
C GLN A 386 118.74 -83.67 -99.41
N ALA A 387 117.81 -84.57 -99.69
CA ALA A 387 116.55 -84.77 -98.96
C ALA A 387 116.02 -86.19 -99.24
N GLY A 388 115.41 -86.88 -98.26
CA GLY A 388 114.85 -88.23 -98.56
C GLY A 388 114.44 -89.18 -97.43
N ILE A 389 114.33 -88.78 -96.15
CA ILE A 389 113.99 -89.71 -95.04
C ILE A 389 112.78 -89.18 -94.22
N HIS A 390 112.10 -90.09 -93.50
CA HIS A 390 110.98 -89.88 -92.56
C HIS A 390 109.55 -89.83 -93.15
N ARG A 391 109.12 -90.94 -93.76
CA ARG A 391 107.70 -91.19 -94.13
C ARG A 391 106.97 -92.21 -93.23
N LYS A 392 107.54 -92.55 -92.06
CA LYS A 392 107.15 -93.72 -91.23
C LYS A 392 106.64 -93.39 -89.82
N HIS A 393 106.08 -92.19 -89.61
CA HIS A 393 105.70 -91.69 -88.27
C HIS A 393 104.21 -91.30 -88.17
N HIS A 394 103.37 -91.83 -89.07
CA HIS A 394 102.01 -91.31 -89.30
C HIS A 394 100.87 -92.28 -88.97
N GLU A 395 101.15 -93.58 -88.74
CA GLU A 395 100.09 -94.59 -88.54
C GLU A 395 99.71 -94.77 -87.05
N ASP A 396 100.68 -94.78 -86.13
CA ASP A 396 100.43 -95.02 -84.70
C ASP A 396 99.52 -93.96 -84.07
N LEU A 397 99.71 -92.68 -84.46
CA LEU A 397 98.96 -91.53 -83.94
C LEU A 397 97.43 -91.65 -84.15
N LYS A 398 97.01 -92.45 -85.14
CA LYS A 398 95.61 -92.54 -85.56
C LYS A 398 94.73 -93.36 -84.61
N ARG A 399 95.29 -94.34 -83.89
CA ARG A 399 94.55 -95.22 -82.96
C ARG A 399 94.22 -94.55 -81.62
N GLN A 400 95.00 -93.56 -81.18
CA GLN A 400 94.75 -92.86 -79.92
C GLN A 400 93.48 -91.99 -79.97
N MET A 401 93.13 -91.49 -81.16
CA MET A 401 92.08 -90.47 -81.37
C MET A 401 90.64 -90.97 -81.24
N GLU A 402 90.38 -92.26 -81.49
CA GLU A 402 89.00 -92.78 -81.49
C GLU A 402 88.49 -93.01 -80.05
N LYS A 403 89.33 -93.56 -79.17
CA LYS A 403 88.93 -93.90 -77.79
C LYS A 403 88.51 -92.68 -76.98
N ASN A 404 89.17 -91.54 -77.17
CA ASN A 404 88.86 -90.29 -76.47
C ASN A 404 87.51 -89.66 -76.90
N LYS A 405 86.93 -90.06 -78.05
CA LYS A 405 85.64 -89.52 -78.52
C LYS A 405 84.44 -90.10 -77.76
N GLU A 406 84.50 -91.36 -77.34
CA GLU A 406 83.38 -92.02 -76.68
C GLU A 406 83.22 -91.56 -75.22
N GLU A 407 84.32 -91.30 -74.51
CA GLU A 407 84.31 -90.72 -73.16
C GLU A 407 83.80 -89.27 -73.14
N LEU A 408 84.10 -88.48 -74.18
CA LEU A 408 83.61 -87.11 -74.31
C LEU A 408 82.07 -87.07 -74.37
N LYS A 409 81.49 -87.90 -75.24
CA LYS A 409 80.05 -87.92 -75.53
C LYS A 409 79.20 -88.23 -74.30
N GLN A 410 79.64 -89.14 -73.43
CA GLN A 410 78.93 -89.46 -72.18
C GLN A 410 78.88 -88.27 -71.20
N LYS A 411 79.90 -87.39 -71.21
CA LYS A 411 79.91 -86.20 -70.34
C LYS A 411 79.06 -85.05 -70.90
N GLU A 412 78.90 -84.97 -72.21
CA GLU A 412 78.01 -83.99 -72.86
C GLU A 412 76.54 -84.23 -72.48
N GLU A 413 76.07 -85.47 -72.52
CA GLU A 413 74.69 -85.85 -72.14
C GLU A 413 74.36 -85.54 -70.66
N ILE A 414 75.32 -85.74 -69.75
CA ILE A 414 75.17 -85.38 -68.32
C ILE A 414 75.17 -83.85 -68.15
N ASN A 415 76.03 -83.12 -68.86
CA ASN A 415 76.06 -81.65 -68.79
C ASN A 415 74.76 -81.02 -69.30
N GLN A 416 74.13 -81.63 -70.31
CA GLN A 416 72.86 -81.14 -70.87
C GLN A 416 71.69 -81.29 -69.90
N LYS A 417 71.61 -82.39 -69.13
CA LYS A 417 70.59 -82.56 -68.07
C LYS A 417 70.73 -81.52 -66.97
N LEU A 418 71.94 -81.35 -66.43
CA LEU A 418 72.20 -80.38 -65.36
C LEU A 418 71.83 -78.94 -65.76
N ARG A 419 72.04 -78.55 -67.01
CA ARG A 419 71.60 -77.24 -67.54
C ARG A 419 70.08 -77.07 -67.50
N SER A 420 69.31 -78.10 -67.88
CA SER A 420 67.85 -78.03 -67.87
C SER A 420 67.25 -77.89 -66.47
N ASP A 421 67.88 -78.49 -65.46
CA ASP A 421 67.42 -78.37 -64.07
C ASP A 421 67.83 -77.02 -63.44
N ILE A 422 69.00 -76.47 -63.81
CA ILE A 422 69.38 -75.09 -63.46
C ILE A 422 68.40 -74.07 -64.06
N GLU A 423 67.98 -74.25 -65.31
CA GLU A 423 67.05 -73.35 -66.01
C GLU A 423 65.67 -73.30 -65.33
N LYS A 424 65.16 -74.45 -64.85
CA LYS A 424 63.93 -74.51 -64.03
C LYS A 424 64.09 -73.73 -62.73
N LEU A 425 65.12 -74.04 -61.94
CA LEU A 425 65.37 -73.42 -60.64
C LEU A 425 65.61 -71.90 -60.74
N MET A 426 66.22 -71.43 -61.83
CA MET A 426 66.32 -70.00 -62.12
C MET A 426 64.95 -69.37 -62.40
N LYS A 427 64.10 -70.02 -63.18
CA LYS A 427 62.74 -69.55 -63.49
C LYS A 427 61.85 -69.49 -62.24
N ASP A 428 61.95 -70.49 -61.37
CA ASP A 428 61.19 -70.53 -60.11
C ASP A 428 61.66 -69.43 -59.14
N ARG A 429 62.97 -69.20 -59.05
CA ARG A 429 63.56 -68.07 -58.29
C ARG A 429 63.11 -66.72 -58.84
N ASP A 430 63.06 -66.55 -60.16
CA ASP A 430 62.60 -65.31 -60.80
C ASP A 430 61.07 -65.12 -60.70
N GLY A 431 60.31 -66.18 -60.46
CA GLY A 431 58.90 -66.12 -60.06
C GLY A 431 58.75 -65.60 -58.62
N MET A 432 59.39 -66.27 -57.66
CA MET A 432 59.37 -65.90 -56.24
C MET A 432 59.85 -64.45 -56.01
N ALA A 433 60.88 -64.01 -56.73
CA ALA A 433 61.38 -62.63 -56.64
C ALA A 433 60.38 -61.56 -57.12
N LYS A 434 59.46 -61.90 -58.04
CA LYS A 434 58.36 -61.00 -58.44
C LYS A 434 57.26 -60.97 -57.40
N GLU A 435 56.88 -62.13 -56.87
CA GLU A 435 55.83 -62.25 -55.87
C GLU A 435 56.19 -61.52 -54.57
N ILE A 436 57.46 -61.58 -54.15
CA ILE A 436 58.01 -60.76 -53.05
C ILE A 436 57.86 -59.27 -53.38
N LYS A 437 58.33 -58.82 -54.55
CA LYS A 437 58.27 -57.41 -54.96
C LYS A 437 56.84 -56.86 -55.06
N GLU A 438 55.86 -57.69 -55.42
CA GLU A 438 54.44 -57.32 -55.43
C GLU A 438 53.84 -57.25 -54.02
N ARG A 439 54.28 -58.13 -53.10
CA ARG A 439 53.94 -57.99 -51.66
C ARG A 439 54.58 -56.75 -51.04
N ASP A 440 55.87 -56.48 -51.29
CA ASP A 440 56.56 -55.30 -50.76
C ASP A 440 55.86 -54.00 -51.21
N LYS A 441 55.45 -53.92 -52.48
CA LYS A 441 54.64 -52.79 -52.96
C LYS A 441 53.30 -52.70 -52.21
N THR A 442 52.60 -53.82 -52.05
CA THR A 442 51.31 -53.87 -51.34
C THR A 442 51.45 -53.51 -49.86
N ILE A 443 52.60 -53.77 -49.24
CA ILE A 443 52.94 -53.34 -47.88
C ILE A 443 53.15 -51.82 -47.87
N GLY A 444 53.99 -51.27 -48.75
CA GLY A 444 54.23 -49.82 -48.85
C GLY A 444 52.95 -49.01 -49.12
N ASP A 445 52.09 -49.48 -50.02
CA ASP A 445 50.78 -48.87 -50.32
C ASP A 445 49.87 -48.85 -49.06
N LYS A 446 49.96 -49.87 -48.20
CA LYS A 446 49.22 -49.94 -46.91
C LYS A 446 49.87 -49.10 -45.81
N GLU A 447 51.20 -49.06 -45.73
CA GLU A 447 51.93 -48.24 -44.75
C GLU A 447 51.70 -46.74 -45.01
N GLN A 448 51.71 -46.31 -46.27
CA GLN A 448 51.33 -44.96 -46.66
C GLN A 448 49.87 -44.66 -46.25
N ARG A 449 48.94 -45.59 -46.51
CA ARG A 449 47.54 -45.43 -46.10
C ARG A 449 47.37 -45.33 -44.58
N ILE A 450 48.19 -46.05 -43.80
CA ILE A 450 48.22 -45.96 -42.33
C ILE A 450 48.82 -44.62 -41.87
N TYR A 451 49.85 -44.11 -42.56
CA TYR A 451 50.42 -42.79 -42.28
C TYR A 451 49.39 -41.67 -42.51
N ASP A 452 48.72 -41.69 -43.66
CA ASP A 452 47.71 -40.68 -44.02
C ASP A 452 46.51 -40.72 -43.06
N LEU A 453 46.03 -41.91 -42.69
CA LEU A 453 44.97 -42.08 -41.69
C LEU A 453 45.41 -41.65 -40.29
N LYS A 454 46.67 -41.90 -39.87
CA LYS A 454 47.20 -41.36 -38.60
C LYS A 454 47.25 -39.85 -38.60
N LYS A 455 47.65 -39.23 -39.72
CA LYS A 455 47.67 -37.77 -39.86
C LYS A 455 46.25 -37.18 -39.79
N GLN A 456 45.30 -37.76 -40.52
CA GLN A 456 43.90 -37.36 -40.45
C GLN A 456 43.30 -37.55 -39.04
N ASN A 457 43.68 -38.62 -38.32
CA ASN A 457 43.22 -38.83 -36.95
C ASN A 457 43.82 -37.78 -35.99
N GLN A 458 45.09 -37.39 -36.13
CA GLN A 458 45.68 -36.28 -35.37
C GLN A 458 45.05 -34.91 -35.70
N GLU A 459 44.55 -34.73 -36.93
CA GLU A 459 43.78 -33.54 -37.32
C GLU A 459 42.37 -33.58 -36.70
N LEU A 460 41.70 -34.73 -36.68
CA LEU A 460 40.42 -34.94 -35.99
C LEU A 460 40.54 -34.79 -34.47
N GLU A 461 41.64 -35.20 -33.85
CA GLU A 461 41.92 -34.93 -32.42
C GLU A 461 42.06 -33.42 -32.16
N LYS A 462 42.74 -32.67 -33.04
CA LYS A 462 42.81 -31.20 -32.93
C LYS A 462 41.43 -30.56 -33.10
N PHE A 463 40.64 -31.00 -34.08
CA PHE A 463 39.25 -30.53 -34.23
C PHE A 463 38.42 -30.88 -32.98
N LYS A 464 38.58 -32.08 -32.40
CA LYS A 464 37.94 -32.44 -31.14
C LYS A 464 38.36 -31.50 -30.00
N PHE A 465 39.64 -31.19 -29.83
CA PHE A 465 40.08 -30.24 -28.79
C PHE A 465 39.53 -28.83 -29.01
N VAL A 466 39.46 -28.34 -30.26
CA VAL A 466 38.85 -27.04 -30.59
C VAL A 466 37.33 -27.06 -30.34
N LEU A 467 36.64 -28.15 -30.66
CA LEU A 467 35.21 -28.30 -30.40
C LEU A 467 34.91 -28.47 -28.90
N ASP A 468 35.67 -29.28 -28.16
CA ASP A 468 35.56 -29.42 -26.70
C ASP A 468 35.84 -28.08 -25.99
N TYR A 469 36.80 -27.28 -26.50
CA TYR A 469 37.03 -25.92 -26.02
C TYR A 469 35.85 -24.99 -26.34
N LYS A 470 35.36 -24.99 -27.59
CA LYS A 470 34.21 -24.16 -27.99
C LYS A 470 32.91 -24.56 -27.27
N ILE A 471 32.71 -25.84 -26.98
CA ILE A 471 31.60 -26.35 -26.16
C ILE A 471 31.73 -25.88 -24.71
N LYS A 472 32.94 -25.87 -24.13
CA LYS A 472 33.17 -25.30 -22.78
C LYS A 472 32.97 -23.79 -22.75
N GLU A 473 33.44 -23.07 -23.75
CA GLU A 473 33.25 -21.62 -23.90
C GLU A 473 31.77 -21.26 -24.06
N LEU A 474 31.04 -21.98 -24.91
CA LEU A 474 29.60 -21.79 -25.08
C LEU A 474 28.81 -22.19 -23.84
N LYS A 475 29.17 -23.27 -23.13
CA LYS A 475 28.58 -23.59 -21.81
C LYS A 475 28.82 -22.48 -20.80
N ALA A 476 30.05 -21.99 -20.67
CA ALA A 476 30.36 -20.87 -19.79
C ALA A 476 29.65 -19.54 -20.15
N GLN A 477 29.06 -19.42 -21.36
CA GLN A 477 28.18 -18.31 -21.76
C GLN A 477 26.68 -18.63 -21.64
N ILE A 478 26.31 -19.92 -21.59
CA ILE A 478 24.94 -20.41 -21.45
C ILE A 478 24.55 -20.58 -19.98
N ASP A 479 25.47 -21.06 -19.15
CA ASP A 479 25.25 -21.29 -17.71
C ASP A 479 24.86 -20.00 -16.96
N PRO A 480 25.56 -18.86 -17.08
CA PRO A 480 25.09 -17.59 -16.48
C PRO A 480 23.76 -17.15 -17.08
N LYS A 481 23.54 -17.29 -18.40
CA LYS A 481 22.24 -16.95 -19.02
C LYS A 481 21.09 -17.84 -18.56
N ASN A 482 21.35 -19.08 -18.14
CA ASN A 482 20.36 -19.95 -17.53
C ASN A 482 20.06 -19.52 -16.08
N GLU A 483 21.07 -19.03 -15.35
CA GLU A 483 20.90 -18.40 -14.03
C GLU A 483 20.04 -17.12 -14.18
N ASP A 484 20.39 -16.21 -15.10
CA ASP A 484 19.63 -15.00 -15.45
C ASP A 484 18.17 -15.35 -15.82
N ILE A 485 17.96 -16.39 -16.64
CA ILE A 485 16.62 -16.88 -17.03
C ILE A 485 15.88 -17.50 -15.85
N ALA A 486 16.57 -18.13 -14.89
CA ALA A 486 15.95 -18.64 -13.67
C ALA A 486 15.56 -17.50 -12.72
N GLU A 487 16.38 -16.45 -12.60
CA GLU A 487 16.08 -15.25 -11.83
C GLU A 487 14.94 -14.44 -12.46
N MET A 488 14.98 -14.16 -13.76
CA MET A 488 13.87 -13.54 -14.48
C MET A 488 12.56 -14.33 -14.35
N LYS A 489 12.61 -15.66 -14.34
CA LYS A 489 11.41 -16.50 -14.07
C LYS A 489 10.88 -16.36 -12.65
N ARG A 490 11.76 -16.28 -11.64
CA ARG A 490 11.33 -16.00 -10.24
C ARG A 490 10.74 -14.59 -10.13
N HIS A 491 11.33 -13.60 -10.79
CA HIS A 491 10.84 -12.23 -10.80
C HIS A 491 9.47 -12.10 -11.50
N ILE A 492 9.28 -12.76 -12.65
CA ILE A 492 7.97 -12.87 -13.32
C ILE A 492 6.95 -13.53 -12.38
N GLN A 493 7.29 -14.64 -11.71
CA GLN A 493 6.38 -15.30 -10.76
C GLN A 493 6.03 -14.43 -9.55
N ALA A 494 6.96 -13.59 -9.08
CA ALA A 494 6.68 -12.61 -8.03
C ALA A 494 5.75 -11.50 -8.53
N MET A 495 6.02 -10.95 -9.72
CA MET A 495 5.19 -9.93 -10.37
C MET A 495 3.77 -10.46 -10.69
N ASP A 496 3.63 -11.71 -11.13
CA ASP A 496 2.34 -12.37 -11.34
C ASP A 496 1.55 -12.50 -10.02
N ALA A 497 2.23 -12.84 -8.92
CA ALA A 497 1.62 -12.90 -7.59
C ALA A 497 1.21 -11.52 -7.06
N GLU A 498 2.01 -10.48 -7.32
CA GLU A 498 1.64 -9.09 -7.02
C GLU A 498 0.47 -8.62 -7.88
N LEU A 499 0.43 -8.96 -9.18
CA LEU A 499 -0.69 -8.69 -10.09
C LEU A 499 -1.98 -9.37 -9.63
N GLU A 500 -1.93 -10.63 -9.19
CA GLU A 500 -3.08 -11.27 -8.53
C GLU A 500 -3.56 -10.45 -7.32
N ASP A 501 -2.63 -9.97 -6.49
CA ASP A 501 -2.96 -9.22 -5.28
C ASP A 501 -3.52 -7.82 -5.62
N TYR A 502 -3.03 -7.17 -6.67
CA TYR A 502 -3.64 -5.98 -7.27
C TYR A 502 -5.02 -6.26 -7.86
N HIS A 503 -5.25 -7.41 -8.51
CA HIS A 503 -6.58 -7.81 -8.98
C HIS A 503 -7.54 -8.07 -7.81
N ARG A 504 -7.10 -8.66 -6.70
CA ARG A 504 -7.89 -8.79 -5.46
C ARG A 504 -8.24 -7.42 -4.87
N LYS A 505 -7.26 -6.51 -4.76
CA LYS A 505 -7.44 -5.13 -4.27
C LYS A 505 -8.40 -4.33 -5.17
N ASN A 506 -8.23 -4.37 -6.48
CA ASN A 506 -9.12 -3.72 -7.46
C ASN A 506 -10.54 -4.29 -7.42
N LYS A 507 -10.71 -5.60 -7.23
CA LYS A 507 -12.03 -6.24 -7.05
C LYS A 507 -12.73 -5.78 -5.77
N GLN A 508 -11.98 -5.62 -4.68
CA GLN A 508 -12.50 -5.06 -3.42
C GLN A 508 -12.90 -3.59 -3.60
N LEU A 509 -12.01 -2.76 -4.18
CA LEU A 509 -12.29 -1.36 -4.47
C LEU A 509 -13.52 -1.18 -5.38
N ALA A 510 -13.71 -2.05 -6.38
CA ALA A 510 -14.90 -2.06 -7.22
C ALA A 510 -16.19 -2.40 -6.44
N MET A 511 -16.13 -3.32 -5.47
CA MET A 511 -17.25 -3.59 -4.56
C MET A 511 -17.54 -2.39 -3.64
N ASP A 512 -16.51 -1.72 -3.13
CA ASP A 512 -16.66 -0.57 -2.23
C ASP A 512 -17.19 0.67 -2.98
N ILE A 513 -16.72 0.92 -4.20
CA ILE A 513 -17.30 1.92 -5.12
C ILE A 513 -18.77 1.61 -5.38
N SER A 514 -19.14 0.35 -5.64
CA SER A 514 -20.53 -0.05 -5.86
C SER A 514 -21.41 0.22 -4.63
N GLN A 515 -20.94 -0.13 -3.43
CA GLN A 515 -21.62 0.18 -2.16
C GLN A 515 -21.80 1.69 -1.95
N LEU A 516 -20.75 2.48 -2.21
CA LEU A 516 -20.81 3.94 -2.10
C LEU A 516 -21.80 4.55 -3.11
N GLN A 517 -21.83 4.07 -4.36
CA GLN A 517 -22.80 4.48 -5.38
C GLN A 517 -24.25 4.07 -5.04
N MET A 518 -24.47 2.94 -4.38
CA MET A 518 -25.79 2.56 -3.86
C MET A 518 -26.21 3.49 -2.72
N LYS A 519 -25.32 3.76 -1.77
CA LYS A 519 -25.56 4.68 -0.65
C LYS A 519 -25.84 6.11 -1.13
N GLN A 520 -25.10 6.59 -2.13
CA GLN A 520 -25.32 7.89 -2.78
C GLN A 520 -26.71 7.97 -3.44
N ARG A 521 -27.12 6.93 -4.17
CA ARG A 521 -28.47 6.85 -4.76
C ARG A 521 -29.57 6.87 -3.71
N ALA A 522 -29.46 6.05 -2.66
CA ALA A 522 -30.43 6.01 -1.57
C ALA A 522 -30.56 7.38 -0.85
N LEU A 523 -29.44 8.06 -0.59
CA LEU A 523 -29.45 9.41 0.00
C LEU A 523 -30.03 10.46 -0.96
N GLN A 524 -29.84 10.34 -2.27
CA GLN A 524 -30.44 11.23 -3.26
C GLN A 524 -31.96 11.02 -3.40
N GLU A 525 -32.43 9.78 -3.30
CA GLU A 525 -33.86 9.45 -3.20
C GLU A 525 -34.48 9.97 -1.91
N GLU A 526 -33.77 9.89 -0.78
CA GLU A 526 -34.22 10.52 0.47
C GLU A 526 -34.27 12.05 0.33
N ILE A 527 -33.22 12.70 -0.18
CA ILE A 527 -33.18 14.16 -0.38
C ILE A 527 -34.33 14.63 -1.29
N THR A 528 -34.63 13.90 -2.37
CA THR A 528 -35.75 14.25 -3.26
C THR A 528 -37.12 13.99 -2.61
N SER A 529 -37.26 12.92 -1.82
CA SER A 529 -38.44 12.65 -0.99
C SER A 529 -38.69 13.74 0.07
N GLN A 530 -37.67 14.14 0.83
CA GLN A 530 -37.77 15.19 1.83
C GLN A 530 -38.02 16.56 1.20
N ARG A 531 -37.38 16.88 0.06
CA ARG A 531 -37.68 18.09 -0.73
C ARG A 531 -39.13 18.11 -1.18
N LYS A 532 -39.67 17.00 -1.70
CA LYS A 532 -41.08 16.90 -2.08
C LYS A 532 -42.02 17.16 -0.89
N LYS A 533 -41.82 16.48 0.25
CA LYS A 533 -42.60 16.73 1.48
C LYS A 533 -42.57 18.20 1.89
N LEU A 534 -41.38 18.84 1.82
CA LEU A 534 -41.22 20.24 2.16
C LEU A 534 -41.96 21.17 1.18
N THR A 535 -41.97 20.86 -0.12
CA THR A 535 -42.81 21.54 -1.11
C THR A 535 -44.31 21.33 -0.84
N ASP A 536 -44.74 20.10 -0.55
CA ASP A 536 -46.13 19.76 -0.24
C ASP A 536 -46.61 20.51 1.03
N TYR A 537 -45.80 20.55 2.10
CA TYR A 537 -46.08 21.35 3.30
C TYR A 537 -46.08 22.85 3.02
N GLN A 538 -45.18 23.37 2.17
CA GLN A 538 -45.23 24.77 1.75
C GLN A 538 -46.51 25.10 0.97
N HIS A 539 -47.01 24.20 0.13
CA HIS A 539 -48.30 24.37 -0.53
C HIS A 539 -49.47 24.32 0.46
N PHE A 540 -49.47 23.39 1.41
CA PHE A 540 -50.47 23.30 2.47
C PHE A 540 -50.52 24.59 3.32
N CYS A 541 -49.36 25.08 3.78
CA CYS A 541 -49.28 26.34 4.53
C CYS A 541 -49.71 27.56 3.71
N LYS A 542 -49.41 27.61 2.40
CA LYS A 542 -49.89 28.66 1.50
C LYS A 542 -51.41 28.61 1.32
N GLN A 543 -51.99 27.41 1.14
CA GLN A 543 -53.44 27.23 1.06
C GLN A 543 -54.13 27.64 2.36
N PHE A 544 -53.66 27.15 3.51
CA PHE A 544 -54.22 27.54 4.81
C PHE A 544 -54.13 29.06 5.06
N ARG A 545 -53.03 29.71 4.68
CA ARG A 545 -52.88 31.17 4.81
C ARG A 545 -53.87 31.93 3.92
N ASN A 546 -54.16 31.43 2.72
CA ASN A 546 -55.13 32.06 1.81
C ASN A 546 -56.56 31.86 2.33
N ASP A 547 -56.95 30.62 2.67
CA ASP A 547 -58.26 30.32 3.28
C ASP A 547 -58.51 31.13 4.57
N LEU A 548 -57.47 31.33 5.39
CA LEU A 548 -57.52 32.16 6.60
C LEU A 548 -57.66 33.67 6.27
N TYR A 549 -57.02 34.14 5.19
CA TYR A 549 -57.17 35.51 4.71
C TYR A 549 -58.58 35.78 4.18
N ASP A 550 -59.18 34.80 3.49
CA ASP A 550 -60.57 34.88 3.04
C ASP A 550 -61.55 34.85 4.23
N CYS A 551 -61.30 34.01 5.25
CA CYS A 551 -62.04 34.07 6.52
C CYS A 551 -61.93 35.45 7.21
N ALA A 552 -60.76 36.10 7.15
CA ALA A 552 -60.53 37.41 7.77
C ALA A 552 -61.27 38.56 7.06
N GLN A 553 -61.66 38.42 5.78
CA GLN A 553 -62.48 39.43 5.09
C GLN A 553 -63.88 39.54 5.71
N HIS A 554 -64.43 38.44 6.24
CA HIS A 554 -65.74 38.40 6.89
C HIS A 554 -65.75 38.95 8.33
N ILE A 555 -64.64 39.52 8.84
CA ILE A 555 -64.51 39.92 10.26
C ILE A 555 -65.55 40.94 10.75
N GLN A 556 -66.15 41.72 9.84
CA GLN A 556 -67.21 42.68 10.15
C GLN A 556 -68.63 42.06 10.15
N GLU A 557 -68.78 40.79 9.76
CA GLU A 557 -70.06 40.09 9.60
C GLU A 557 -70.14 38.82 10.47
N PRO A 558 -70.57 38.92 11.74
CA PRO A 558 -70.43 37.84 12.73
C PRO A 558 -71.07 36.49 12.38
N LYS A 559 -72.10 36.48 11.52
CA LYS A 559 -72.72 35.23 11.03
C LYS A 559 -71.85 34.55 9.96
N GLN A 560 -71.44 35.30 8.93
CA GLN A 560 -70.59 34.76 7.86
C GLN A 560 -69.22 34.31 8.40
N LEU A 561 -68.63 35.10 9.30
CA LEU A 561 -67.37 34.76 9.97
C LEU A 561 -67.44 33.41 10.70
N LYS A 562 -68.55 33.15 11.42
CA LYS A 562 -68.75 31.91 12.16
C LYS A 562 -68.80 30.69 11.22
N ASP A 563 -69.52 30.81 10.11
CA ASP A 563 -69.68 29.70 9.16
C ASP A 563 -68.41 29.48 8.31
N ALA A 564 -67.66 30.55 8.01
CA ALA A 564 -66.33 30.48 7.41
C ALA A 564 -65.32 29.78 8.33
N ILE A 565 -65.20 30.20 9.60
CA ILE A 565 -64.33 29.57 10.60
C ILE A 565 -64.73 28.12 10.86
N ALA A 566 -66.03 27.80 10.94
CA ALA A 566 -66.50 26.42 11.08
C ALA A 566 -66.16 25.55 9.85
N SER A 567 -66.07 26.14 8.66
CA SER A 567 -65.64 25.45 7.44
C SER A 567 -64.11 25.26 7.40
N LEU A 568 -63.34 26.28 7.80
CA LEU A 568 -61.88 26.21 7.96
C LEU A 568 -61.50 25.13 8.98
N TYR A 569 -62.18 25.09 10.13
CA TYR A 569 -61.98 24.06 11.16
C TYR A 569 -62.24 22.65 10.61
N ARG A 570 -63.37 22.41 9.92
CA ARG A 570 -63.65 21.11 9.29
C ARG A 570 -62.66 20.72 8.19
N LYS A 571 -62.05 21.70 7.51
CA LYS A 571 -61.11 21.46 6.40
C LYS A 571 -59.69 21.10 6.90
N TYR A 572 -59.23 21.76 7.97
CA TYR A 572 -57.85 21.65 8.45
C TYR A 572 -57.68 20.94 9.81
N VAL A 573 -58.75 20.75 10.57
CA VAL A 573 -58.76 20.02 11.86
C VAL A 573 -59.65 18.77 11.72
N THR A 574 -59.20 17.83 10.88
CA THR A 574 -59.91 16.57 10.58
C THR A 574 -59.61 15.41 11.54
N GLN A 575 -58.68 15.60 12.49
CA GLN A 575 -58.44 14.69 13.60
C GLN A 575 -58.27 15.51 14.88
N GLU A 576 -58.75 14.97 16.01
CA GLU A 576 -58.36 15.47 17.33
C GLU A 576 -56.83 15.37 17.47
N VAL A 577 -56.21 16.33 18.14
CA VAL A 577 -54.77 16.29 18.41
C VAL A 577 -54.49 15.11 19.34
N LYS A 578 -54.10 13.97 18.75
CA LYS A 578 -53.57 12.83 19.49
C LYS A 578 -52.51 13.35 20.46
N LYS A 579 -52.63 12.97 21.75
CA LYS A 579 -51.49 13.03 22.66
C LYS A 579 -50.31 12.36 21.98
N VAL A 580 -49.11 12.93 22.12
CA VAL A 580 -47.87 12.41 21.55
C VAL A 580 -47.67 10.96 22.04
N GLU A 581 -48.06 10.01 21.20
CA GLU A 581 -47.64 8.62 21.30
C GLU A 581 -46.13 8.62 21.06
N LEU A 582 -45.37 7.85 21.86
CA LEU A 582 -43.91 7.91 21.80
C LEU A 582 -43.42 7.66 20.37
N ASP A 583 -42.47 8.50 19.94
CA ASP A 583 -41.98 8.54 18.58
C ASP A 583 -41.59 7.14 18.09
N ALA A 584 -42.17 6.73 16.96
CA ALA A 584 -41.93 5.42 16.36
C ALA A 584 -40.45 5.22 16.00
N ASP A 585 -39.70 6.30 15.76
CA ASP A 585 -38.26 6.23 15.50
C ASP A 585 -37.43 6.10 16.79
N ILE A 586 -37.88 6.65 17.93
CA ILE A 586 -37.32 6.32 19.26
C ILE A 586 -37.56 4.83 19.56
N GLN A 587 -38.75 4.30 19.26
CA GLN A 587 -39.05 2.88 19.50
C GLN A 587 -38.21 1.95 18.60
N LYS A 588 -37.93 2.33 17.35
CA LYS A 588 -37.01 1.60 16.45
C LYS A 588 -35.56 1.68 16.91
N GLU A 589 -35.11 2.85 17.35
CA GLU A 589 -33.73 3.04 17.80
C GLU A 589 -33.47 2.32 19.13
N TYR A 590 -34.44 2.32 20.05
CA TYR A 590 -34.41 1.47 21.24
C TYR A 590 -34.33 -0.02 20.88
N ASN A 591 -35.09 -0.47 19.88
CA ASN A 591 -34.99 -1.85 19.39
C ASN A 591 -33.63 -2.14 18.71
N ARG A 592 -33.03 -1.19 17.98
CA ARG A 592 -31.67 -1.34 17.43
C ARG A 592 -30.61 -1.46 18.52
N GLN A 593 -30.69 -0.60 19.54
CA GLN A 593 -29.77 -0.64 20.67
C GLN A 593 -29.94 -1.92 21.48
N ARG A 594 -31.19 -2.40 21.65
CA ARG A 594 -31.48 -3.72 22.19
C ARG A 594 -30.88 -4.86 21.36
N ASP A 595 -31.09 -4.88 20.04
CA ASP A 595 -30.51 -5.88 19.13
C ASP A 595 -28.98 -5.91 19.21
N TYR A 596 -28.35 -4.74 19.28
CA TYR A 596 -26.91 -4.59 19.42
C TYR A 596 -26.42 -5.09 20.79
N LEU A 597 -27.15 -4.79 21.87
CA LEU A 597 -26.88 -5.30 23.22
C LEU A 597 -27.08 -6.82 23.31
N GLU A 598 -28.13 -7.38 22.71
CA GLU A 598 -28.36 -8.83 22.69
C GLU A 598 -27.25 -9.56 21.92
N LYS A 599 -26.87 -9.06 20.74
CA LYS A 599 -25.72 -9.59 19.97
C LYS A 599 -24.39 -9.44 20.71
N SER A 600 -24.18 -8.33 21.41
CA SER A 600 -22.98 -8.10 22.24
C SER A 600 -22.94 -9.03 23.45
N VAL A 601 -24.07 -9.23 24.13
CA VAL A 601 -24.21 -10.18 25.25
C VAL A 601 -24.05 -11.62 24.78
N GLU A 602 -24.53 -11.98 23.59
CA GLU A 602 -24.31 -13.33 23.05
C GLU A 602 -22.85 -13.54 22.62
N SER A 603 -22.21 -12.52 22.02
CA SER A 603 -20.77 -12.53 21.74
C SER A 603 -19.94 -12.71 23.03
N LEU A 604 -20.28 -11.97 24.09
CA LEU A 604 -19.66 -12.11 25.41
C LEU A 604 -19.93 -13.48 26.05
N LYS A 605 -21.14 -14.04 25.93
CA LYS A 605 -21.44 -15.42 26.38
C LYS A 605 -20.63 -16.47 25.61
N ARG A 606 -20.48 -16.32 24.30
CA ARG A 606 -19.65 -17.21 23.46
C ARG A 606 -18.16 -17.10 23.79
N LYS A 607 -17.66 -15.89 24.08
CA LYS A 607 -16.29 -15.68 24.61
C LYS A 607 -16.12 -16.35 25.98
N LEU A 608 -16.97 -16.03 26.95
CA LEU A 608 -16.91 -16.59 28.31
C LEU A 608 -17.01 -18.13 28.30
N ALA A 609 -17.83 -18.73 27.44
CA ALA A 609 -17.90 -20.18 27.27
C ALA A 609 -16.60 -20.76 26.68
N LYS A 610 -15.97 -20.07 25.73
CA LYS A 610 -14.67 -20.46 25.16
C LYS A 610 -13.54 -20.33 26.17
N ASP A 611 -13.49 -19.22 26.90
CA ASP A 611 -12.46 -18.95 27.92
C ASP A 611 -12.60 -19.91 29.11
N SER A 612 -13.84 -20.25 29.51
CA SER A 612 -14.12 -21.30 30.50
C SER A 612 -13.69 -22.68 30.02
N GLU A 613 -13.79 -22.99 28.72
CA GLU A 613 -13.34 -24.26 28.14
C GLU A 613 -11.81 -24.31 28.03
N VAL A 614 -11.15 -23.20 27.65
CA VAL A 614 -9.69 -23.06 27.69
C VAL A 614 -9.17 -23.24 29.11
N HIS A 615 -9.73 -22.54 30.10
CA HIS A 615 -9.38 -22.72 31.51
C HIS A 615 -9.65 -24.15 32.02
N ARG A 616 -10.67 -24.85 31.50
CA ARG A 616 -10.91 -26.27 31.83
C ARG A 616 -9.83 -27.18 31.25
N GLN A 617 -9.41 -26.94 30.00
CA GLN A 617 -8.34 -27.68 29.34
C GLN A 617 -6.98 -27.41 30.00
N ASP A 618 -6.66 -26.16 30.35
CA ASP A 618 -5.40 -25.81 30.98
C ASP A 618 -5.31 -26.31 32.43
N ASN A 619 -6.39 -26.26 33.22
CA ASN A 619 -6.44 -26.95 34.52
C ASN A 619 -6.23 -28.47 34.35
N MET A 620 -6.72 -29.07 33.26
CA MET A 620 -6.51 -30.49 32.98
C MET A 620 -5.05 -30.80 32.60
N LYS A 621 -4.39 -29.96 31.80
CA LYS A 621 -2.93 -30.05 31.51
C LYS A 621 -2.12 -29.91 32.79
N VAL A 622 -2.34 -28.83 33.55
CA VAL A 622 -1.66 -28.57 34.83
C VAL A 622 -1.89 -29.70 35.82
N MET A 623 -3.07 -30.33 35.85
CA MET A 623 -3.30 -31.51 36.70
C MET A 623 -2.54 -32.76 36.20
N GLN A 624 -2.39 -32.97 34.88
CA GLN A 624 -1.56 -34.04 34.32
C GLN A 624 -0.06 -33.83 34.58
N GLU A 625 0.42 -32.60 34.38
CA GLU A 625 1.80 -32.18 34.67
C GLU A 625 2.12 -32.36 36.16
N ASN A 626 1.26 -31.88 37.06
CA ASN A 626 1.39 -32.12 38.51
C ASN A 626 1.39 -33.63 38.84
N VAL A 627 0.56 -34.45 38.19
CA VAL A 627 0.58 -35.91 38.37
C VAL A 627 1.91 -36.53 37.88
N SER A 628 2.51 -35.99 36.82
CA SER A 628 3.83 -36.42 36.34
C SER A 628 4.95 -36.02 37.30
N LEU A 629 4.98 -34.75 37.71
CA LEU A 629 5.93 -34.23 38.72
C LEU A 629 5.78 -34.96 40.06
N ILE A 630 4.57 -35.36 40.47
CA ILE A 630 4.35 -36.18 41.67
C ILE A 630 4.91 -37.60 41.51
N ARG A 631 4.91 -38.20 40.30
CA ARG A 631 5.61 -39.48 40.06
C ARG A 631 7.10 -39.28 40.17
N GLU A 632 7.66 -38.32 39.45
CA GLU A 632 9.08 -37.99 39.42
C GLU A 632 9.63 -37.65 40.81
N ILE A 633 8.93 -36.83 41.60
CA ILE A 633 9.24 -36.56 43.02
C ILE A 633 9.22 -37.84 43.87
N ASN A 634 8.32 -38.78 43.60
CA ASN A 634 8.27 -40.05 44.33
C ASN A 634 9.37 -41.04 43.89
N ASP A 635 9.79 -41.00 42.63
CA ASP A 635 10.92 -41.79 42.11
C ASP A 635 12.26 -41.22 42.62
N LEU A 636 12.46 -39.91 42.57
CA LEU A 636 13.57 -39.23 43.24
C LEU A 636 13.60 -39.49 44.76
N ARG A 637 12.43 -39.64 45.42
CA ARG A 637 12.36 -40.07 46.83
C ARG A 637 12.75 -41.54 47.04
N ARG A 638 12.43 -42.44 46.10
CA ARG A 638 12.91 -43.84 46.12
C ARG A 638 14.43 -43.87 45.96
N GLU A 639 14.96 -43.10 45.02
CA GLU A 639 16.40 -43.01 44.73
C GLU A 639 17.18 -42.36 45.88
N ILE A 640 16.69 -41.26 46.46
CA ILE A 640 17.27 -40.66 47.68
C ILE A 640 17.26 -41.66 48.85
N ASN A 641 16.22 -42.49 48.99
CA ASN A 641 16.18 -43.52 50.03
C ASN A 641 17.13 -44.70 49.74
N TYR A 642 17.30 -45.09 48.47
CA TYR A 642 18.31 -46.07 48.04
C TYR A 642 19.73 -45.56 48.34
N LEU A 643 20.07 -44.35 47.90
CA LEU A 643 21.35 -43.70 48.15
C LEU A 643 21.61 -43.45 49.64
N LYS A 644 20.57 -43.19 50.45
CA LYS A 644 20.68 -43.15 51.92
C LYS A 644 20.99 -44.53 52.52
N HIS A 645 20.34 -45.59 52.03
CA HIS A 645 20.61 -46.95 52.49
C HIS A 645 22.04 -47.37 52.14
N GLU A 646 22.47 -47.13 50.90
CA GLU A 646 23.83 -47.36 50.42
C GLU A 646 24.85 -46.56 51.25
N ARG A 647 24.62 -45.27 51.48
CA ARG A 647 25.48 -44.43 52.34
C ARG A 647 25.51 -44.89 53.79
N GLN A 648 24.41 -45.43 54.32
CA GLN A 648 24.36 -46.01 55.66
C GLN A 648 25.12 -47.34 55.73
N GLN A 649 25.04 -48.17 54.69
CA GLN A 649 25.75 -49.43 54.55
C GLN A 649 27.27 -49.21 54.40
N ALA A 650 27.68 -48.22 53.60
CA ALA A 650 29.06 -47.75 53.51
C ALA A 650 29.56 -47.20 54.87
N ARG A 651 28.73 -46.46 55.61
CA ARG A 651 29.07 -45.94 56.95
C ARG A 651 29.23 -47.06 57.99
N LEU A 652 28.45 -48.13 57.91
CA LEU A 652 28.62 -49.33 58.73
C LEU A 652 29.96 -50.03 58.43
N ASN A 653 30.30 -50.21 57.14
CA ASN A 653 31.59 -50.76 56.72
C ASN A 653 32.77 -49.92 57.23
N ALA A 654 32.70 -48.59 57.12
CA ALA A 654 33.73 -47.69 57.65
C ALA A 654 33.83 -47.76 59.19
N THR A 655 32.71 -47.93 59.90
CA THR A 655 32.70 -47.99 61.37
C THR A 655 33.35 -49.28 61.91
N GLN A 656 33.33 -50.39 61.17
CA GLN A 656 34.04 -51.62 61.55
C GLN A 656 35.57 -51.46 61.51
N GLN A 657 36.11 -50.59 60.63
CA GLN A 657 37.55 -50.36 60.53
C GLN A 657 38.11 -49.45 61.65
N ALA A 658 37.27 -48.66 62.32
CA ALA A 658 37.68 -47.65 63.30
C ALA A 658 37.84 -48.15 64.75
N PHE A 659 37.57 -49.44 65.04
CA PHE A 659 37.43 -49.93 66.42
C PHE A 659 38.75 -50.37 67.13
N HIS A 660 39.91 -49.91 66.66
CA HIS A 660 41.23 -50.22 67.22
C HIS A 660 41.97 -48.95 67.71
N GLY A 661 41.61 -48.40 68.89
CA GLY A 661 42.16 -47.12 69.36
C GLY A 661 41.88 -46.74 70.82
N LYS A 662 42.53 -47.44 71.76
CA LYS A 662 42.56 -47.24 73.23
C LYS A 662 42.58 -45.75 73.71
N THR A 663 41.69 -45.32 74.65
CA THR A 663 41.93 -45.18 76.13
C THR A 663 42.77 -43.93 76.53
N ARG A 664 42.51 -43.07 77.56
CA ARG A 664 42.16 -43.30 79.00
C ARG A 664 41.79 -42.02 79.83
N GLN A 665 40.99 -42.17 80.92
CA GLN A 665 40.90 -41.34 82.19
C GLN A 665 40.40 -39.86 82.11
N ARG A 666 39.52 -39.31 82.99
CA ARG A 666 39.45 -39.08 84.49
C ARG A 666 40.39 -37.95 84.99
N THR A 667 40.07 -37.06 85.95
CA THR A 667 38.94 -36.78 86.92
C THR A 667 38.66 -35.25 87.00
N GLY A 668 37.67 -34.67 87.69
CA GLY A 668 36.59 -35.16 88.59
C GLY A 668 36.66 -34.61 90.05
N ALA A 669 35.50 -34.33 90.71
CA ALA A 669 35.30 -33.69 92.04
C ALA A 669 35.52 -32.14 92.07
N ALA A 670 34.98 -31.30 92.97
CA ALA A 670 33.90 -31.35 94.01
C ALA A 670 33.67 -29.90 94.56
N ALA A 671 32.67 -29.52 95.38
CA ALA A 671 31.27 -29.97 95.66
C ALA A 671 30.60 -29.00 96.70
N GLN A 672 29.27 -29.10 96.91
CA GLN A 672 28.45 -28.41 97.96
C GLN A 672 28.26 -26.87 97.81
N GLN A 673 27.21 -26.20 98.34
CA GLN A 673 26.13 -26.60 99.27
C GLN A 673 24.76 -25.94 98.93
N LYS A 674 23.77 -25.93 99.86
CA LYS A 674 22.34 -25.65 99.62
C LYS A 674 21.93 -24.18 99.87
N GLY A 675 20.92 -23.70 99.14
CA GLY A 675 20.14 -22.47 99.41
C GLY A 675 19.11 -22.24 98.29
N ALA A 676 17.94 -21.65 98.56
CA ALA A 676 16.83 -21.62 97.60
C ALA A 676 16.14 -20.25 97.43
N THR A 677 15.52 -20.07 96.26
CA THR A 677 14.46 -19.08 95.89
C THR A 677 14.75 -17.58 96.02
N ALA A 678 15.09 -16.96 94.87
CA ALA A 678 14.92 -15.53 94.50
C ALA A 678 15.78 -14.48 95.27
N PRO A 679 15.95 -13.23 94.79
CA PRO A 679 15.45 -12.62 93.53
C PRO A 679 16.53 -12.00 92.59
N ALA A 680 16.06 -11.45 91.46
CA ALA A 680 16.58 -10.44 90.52
C ALA A 680 18.04 -9.90 90.58
N GLY A 681 18.68 -9.70 89.41
CA GLY A 681 19.93 -8.92 89.26
C GLY A 681 20.46 -8.71 87.82
N VAL A 682 20.14 -7.55 87.23
CA VAL A 682 20.81 -6.73 86.18
C VAL A 682 21.93 -7.30 85.25
N LEU A 683 21.76 -6.97 83.96
CA LEU A 683 22.71 -6.83 82.82
C LEU A 683 24.24 -6.89 83.09
N GLY A 684 24.96 -7.63 82.23
CA GLY A 684 26.40 -7.54 81.98
C GLY A 684 26.79 -8.34 80.72
N VAL A 685 27.73 -7.86 79.89
CA VAL A 685 28.00 -8.39 78.53
C VAL A 685 29.40 -9.00 78.38
N SER A 686 29.48 -10.19 77.78
CA SER A 686 30.68 -10.66 77.04
C SER A 686 30.36 -11.78 76.04
N HIS A 687 31.23 -11.88 75.03
CA HIS A 687 31.28 -12.83 73.88
C HIS A 687 31.54 -14.31 74.30
N GLU A 688 31.40 -15.35 73.46
CA GLU A 688 31.22 -15.48 71.99
C GLU A 688 30.10 -16.51 71.60
N PRO A 689 29.49 -16.42 70.40
CA PRO A 689 28.70 -17.48 69.76
C PRO A 689 29.45 -18.20 68.61
N ASP A 690 28.91 -19.35 68.15
CA ASP A 690 29.51 -20.18 67.10
C ASP A 690 29.77 -19.46 65.76
N ALA A 691 31.05 -19.35 65.39
CA ALA A 691 31.47 -18.90 64.06
C ALA A 691 31.02 -19.86 62.94
N GLU A 692 30.84 -21.14 63.22
CA GLU A 692 30.41 -22.14 62.22
C GLU A 692 28.90 -22.08 61.95
N ALA A 693 28.08 -21.85 62.98
CA ALA A 693 26.65 -21.56 62.80
C ALA A 693 26.41 -20.23 62.08
N THR A 694 27.24 -19.21 62.38
CA THR A 694 27.19 -17.91 61.69
C THR A 694 27.53 -18.06 60.20
N ARG A 695 28.62 -18.76 59.86
CA ARG A 695 28.95 -19.08 58.46
C ARG A 695 27.89 -19.92 57.77
N MET A 696 27.26 -20.87 58.47
CA MET A 696 26.19 -21.67 57.89
C MET A 696 24.94 -20.83 57.60
N LEU A 697 24.65 -19.82 58.43
CA LEU A 697 23.60 -18.83 58.17
C LEU A 697 23.98 -17.78 57.12
N GLU A 698 25.27 -17.45 56.95
CA GLU A 698 25.75 -16.62 55.85
C GLU A 698 25.69 -17.38 54.52
N VAL A 699 26.20 -18.61 54.45
CA VAL A 699 26.06 -19.47 53.26
C VAL A 699 24.58 -19.76 52.96
N GLN A 700 23.73 -20.00 53.96
CA GLN A 700 22.28 -20.12 53.72
C GLN A 700 21.62 -18.79 53.33
N ARG A 701 22.18 -17.63 53.68
CA ARG A 701 21.70 -16.33 53.17
C ARG A 701 22.17 -16.09 51.74
N GLU A 702 23.41 -16.45 51.39
CA GLU A 702 23.89 -16.42 50.01
C GLU A 702 23.15 -17.43 49.13
N GLU A 703 22.81 -18.61 49.66
CA GLU A 703 21.98 -19.63 49.00
C GLU A 703 20.52 -19.17 48.89
N ILE A 704 19.94 -18.55 49.92
CA ILE A 704 18.61 -17.93 49.83
C ILE A 704 18.59 -16.71 48.89
N ASP A 705 19.66 -15.91 48.82
CA ASP A 705 19.73 -14.74 47.93
C ASP A 705 20.06 -15.14 46.49
N THR A 706 20.84 -16.21 46.26
CA THR A 706 20.99 -16.80 44.92
C THR A 706 19.74 -17.54 44.49
N LEU A 707 19.01 -18.24 45.39
CA LEU A 707 17.69 -18.78 45.09
C LEU A 707 16.64 -17.68 44.87
N ARG A 708 16.71 -16.54 45.57
CA ARG A 708 15.84 -15.36 45.29
C ARG A 708 16.18 -14.71 43.96
N ARG A 709 17.45 -14.57 43.61
CA ARG A 709 17.87 -14.16 42.25
C ARG A 709 17.37 -15.16 41.21
N ARG A 710 17.47 -16.47 41.48
CA ARG A 710 17.00 -17.52 40.57
C ARG A 710 15.47 -17.58 40.44
N VAL A 711 14.74 -17.26 41.51
CA VAL A 711 13.28 -17.08 41.47
C VAL A 711 12.93 -15.82 40.67
N ASN A 712 13.61 -14.69 40.88
CA ASN A 712 13.44 -13.51 40.02
C ASN A 712 13.74 -13.81 38.54
N GLU A 713 14.83 -14.53 38.21
CA GLU A 713 15.17 -14.95 36.85
C GLU A 713 14.06 -15.83 36.22
N LEU A 714 13.42 -16.71 37.01
CA LEU A 714 12.36 -17.61 36.56
C LEU A 714 10.98 -16.92 36.47
N GLU A 715 10.70 -15.97 37.36
CA GLU A 715 9.52 -15.08 37.28
C GLU A 715 9.64 -14.09 36.12
N LEU A 716 10.85 -13.70 35.72
CA LEU A 716 11.14 -12.93 34.50
C LEU A 716 11.04 -13.73 33.20
N THR A 717 10.98 -15.07 33.25
CA THR A 717 11.05 -15.94 32.04
C THR A 717 9.84 -16.86 31.84
N THR A 718 8.75 -16.70 32.60
CA THR A 718 7.49 -17.43 32.37
C THR A 718 6.26 -16.51 32.21
N PRO A 719 5.67 -16.39 31.00
CA PRO A 719 4.51 -15.53 30.78
C PRO A 719 3.23 -16.18 31.34
N ARG A 720 2.76 -15.71 32.50
CA ARG A 720 1.52 -16.16 33.12
C ARG A 720 0.38 -15.16 32.92
N ALA A 721 -0.73 -15.61 32.34
CA ALA A 721 -1.92 -14.79 32.13
C ALA A 721 -2.61 -14.35 33.45
N PRO A 722 -3.16 -13.12 33.52
CA PRO A 722 -3.85 -12.60 34.70
C PRO A 722 -5.31 -13.10 34.83
N PRO A 723 -5.86 -13.23 36.05
CA PRO A 723 -7.27 -13.50 36.29
C PRO A 723 -8.15 -12.24 36.23
N THR A 724 -9.44 -12.42 35.97
CA THR A 724 -10.44 -11.36 35.71
C THR A 724 -11.15 -10.82 36.97
N ALA A 725 -11.36 -9.50 37.06
CA ALA A 725 -12.61 -8.87 37.53
C ALA A 725 -12.64 -7.33 37.30
N SER A 726 -13.76 -6.82 36.76
CA SER A 726 -14.40 -5.48 36.86
C SER A 726 -13.61 -4.25 37.39
N GLU A 727 -13.70 -3.04 36.79
CA GLU A 727 -14.52 -2.57 35.64
C GLU A 727 -14.08 -1.16 35.13
N ARG A 728 -14.50 -0.79 33.90
CA ARG A 728 -14.39 0.52 33.19
C ARG A 728 -13.20 0.72 32.21
N LEU A 729 -13.38 1.70 31.31
CA LEU A 729 -12.68 2.03 30.04
C LEU A 729 -12.52 3.58 29.96
N PRO A 730 -11.82 4.21 28.96
CA PRO A 730 -11.17 3.71 27.72
C PRO A 730 -9.73 4.25 27.45
N SER A 731 -9.21 4.08 26.22
CA SER A 731 -8.00 4.68 25.57
C SER A 731 -6.63 4.42 26.26
N ILE A 732 -5.70 3.61 25.72
CA ILE A 732 -4.85 3.78 24.51
C ILE A 732 -3.84 4.94 24.62
N HIS A 733 -2.63 4.65 25.12
CA HIS A 733 -1.35 4.87 24.43
C HIS A 733 -0.20 4.18 25.20
N HIS A 734 0.86 3.83 24.47
CA HIS A 734 2.15 3.27 24.93
C HIS A 734 3.22 4.41 24.84
N PRO A 735 4.58 4.23 24.78
CA PRO A 735 5.36 2.98 24.82
C PRO A 735 6.55 2.65 25.81
N PRO A 736 7.67 3.40 25.97
CA PRO A 736 9.00 3.05 25.38
C PRO A 736 10.08 2.26 26.17
N SER A 737 11.05 1.75 25.38
CA SER A 737 12.53 1.77 25.53
C SER A 737 13.34 0.55 26.04
N GLN A 738 14.32 0.12 25.20
CA GLN A 738 15.72 -0.35 25.40
C GLN A 738 16.15 -1.23 26.61
N ALA A 739 17.19 -2.10 26.57
CA ALA A 739 17.91 -2.82 25.50
C ALA A 739 18.94 -3.85 26.10
N ALA A 740 19.17 -5.00 25.42
CA ALA A 740 20.35 -5.92 25.48
C ALA A 740 20.74 -6.60 26.84
N PRO A 741 21.70 -7.60 26.91
CA PRO A 741 22.45 -8.31 25.85
C PRO A 741 22.48 -9.88 25.92
N SER A 742 23.10 -10.47 24.87
CA SER A 742 23.67 -11.81 24.57
C SER A 742 24.17 -12.75 25.72
N PRO A 743 24.43 -14.09 25.53
CA PRO A 743 24.91 -14.72 24.27
C PRO A 743 24.62 -16.23 23.90
N SER A 744 24.80 -16.48 22.59
CA SER A 744 25.49 -17.61 21.87
C SER A 744 24.93 -19.06 21.70
N HIS A 745 25.02 -19.49 20.42
CA HIS A 745 24.93 -20.86 19.82
C HIS A 745 23.54 -21.57 19.85
N THR A 746 23.06 -22.26 18.79
CA THR A 746 23.74 -22.79 17.57
C THR A 746 22.79 -22.95 16.36
N ALA A 747 23.35 -22.79 15.14
CA ALA A 747 22.97 -23.45 13.86
C ALA A 747 21.67 -23.10 13.07
N ALA A 748 21.84 -23.17 11.74
CA ALA A 748 20.86 -23.52 10.69
C ALA A 748 19.82 -22.49 10.14
N ASP A 749 20.30 -21.68 9.18
CA ASP A 749 19.91 -21.72 7.75
C ASP A 749 18.89 -20.72 7.13
N GLN A 750 19.26 -20.27 5.92
CA GLN A 750 18.56 -19.52 4.85
C GLN A 750 17.80 -18.19 5.10
N PRO A 751 18.13 -17.10 4.35
CA PRO A 751 17.37 -15.85 4.27
C PRO A 751 16.54 -15.69 2.97
N THR A 752 15.56 -14.78 2.99
CA THR A 752 14.95 -14.18 1.77
C THR A 752 14.78 -12.66 1.96
N PRO A 753 15.10 -11.82 0.94
CA PRO A 753 15.08 -10.36 1.07
C PRO A 753 13.70 -9.72 0.85
N GLN A 754 13.59 -8.43 1.23
CA GLN A 754 12.50 -7.53 0.84
C GLN A 754 12.77 -6.87 -0.54
N PRO A 755 11.75 -6.37 -1.25
CA PRO A 755 11.89 -5.87 -2.62
C PRO A 755 12.43 -4.43 -2.71
N PRO A 756 13.17 -4.08 -3.79
CA PRO A 756 13.49 -2.70 -4.14
C PRO A 756 12.33 -2.00 -4.86
N SER A 757 12.30 -0.67 -4.79
CA SER A 757 11.33 0.18 -5.50
C SER A 757 11.71 0.45 -6.96
N GLU A 758 10.75 0.33 -7.89
CA GLU A 758 10.91 0.77 -9.29
C GLU A 758 10.30 2.17 -9.58
N PRO A 759 10.75 2.86 -10.66
CA PRO A 759 10.42 4.26 -10.93
C PRO A 759 9.14 4.46 -11.77
N VAL A 760 8.65 5.71 -11.79
CA VAL A 760 7.44 6.13 -12.51
C VAL A 760 7.66 6.19 -14.02
N MET A 761 6.84 5.48 -14.80
CA MET A 761 6.63 5.74 -16.23
C MET A 761 5.38 6.61 -16.46
N ALA A 762 5.44 7.50 -17.46
CA ALA A 762 4.35 8.38 -17.85
C ALA A 762 3.37 7.69 -18.85
N PRO A 763 2.06 8.02 -18.81
CA PRO A 763 1.06 7.42 -19.69
C PRO A 763 1.00 8.09 -21.09
N PRO A 764 0.62 7.36 -22.15
CA PRO A 764 0.26 7.95 -23.44
C PRO A 764 -1.15 8.57 -23.41
N PRO A 765 -1.45 9.57 -24.27
CA PRO A 765 -2.78 10.16 -24.38
C PRO A 765 -3.74 9.29 -25.22
N ALA A 766 -5.04 9.43 -24.95
CA ALA A 766 -6.12 9.00 -25.84
C ALA A 766 -6.63 10.19 -26.67
N GLU A 767 -7.30 9.90 -27.79
CA GLU A 767 -7.82 10.90 -28.73
C GLU A 767 -9.27 11.32 -28.44
N GLU A 768 -9.72 12.29 -29.24
CA GLU A 768 -11.10 12.62 -29.65
C GLU A 768 -11.82 13.88 -29.12
N GLU A 769 -12.45 14.51 -30.14
CA GLU A 769 -13.50 15.54 -30.21
C GLU A 769 -13.27 17.03 -29.92
N GLU A 770 -14.00 17.83 -30.71
CA GLU A 770 -13.89 19.27 -30.87
C GLU A 770 -14.80 20.06 -29.91
N GLN A 771 -14.48 21.34 -29.67
CA GLN A 771 -15.29 22.47 -30.17
C GLN A 771 -14.77 23.85 -29.74
N GLY A 772 -14.95 24.86 -30.60
CA GLY A 772 -15.64 26.07 -30.12
C GLY A 772 -14.90 27.40 -29.91
N GLY A 773 -14.09 27.86 -30.85
CA GLY A 773 -14.06 29.30 -31.19
C GLY A 773 -13.08 30.26 -30.48
N PRO A 774 -13.09 31.57 -30.83
CA PRO A 774 -11.92 32.46 -30.65
C PRO A 774 -12.20 33.75 -29.84
N ASP A 775 -11.15 34.46 -29.42
CA ASP A 775 -10.92 35.87 -29.80
C ASP A 775 -9.56 36.45 -29.31
N ALA A 776 -9.05 37.45 -30.06
CA ALA A 776 -8.22 38.62 -29.68
C ALA A 776 -6.95 38.51 -28.76
N ALA A 777 -5.97 39.43 -28.75
CA ALA A 777 -5.44 40.40 -29.73
C ALA A 777 -4.16 41.09 -29.16
N ASP A 778 -3.39 41.78 -30.02
CA ASP A 778 -2.33 42.78 -29.73
C ASP A 778 -1.03 42.32 -28.99
N VAL A 779 0.21 42.61 -29.44
CA VAL A 779 0.92 43.86 -29.90
C VAL A 779 1.42 44.68 -28.69
N ILE A 780 2.66 45.17 -28.57
CA ILE A 780 3.86 45.32 -29.46
C ILE A 780 5.07 44.49 -28.89
N ASP A 781 6.37 44.55 -29.23
CA ASP A 781 7.24 45.43 -30.07
C ASP A 781 8.52 44.69 -30.58
N GLN A 782 9.49 45.42 -31.17
CA GLN A 782 10.88 45.03 -31.52
C GLN A 782 11.87 46.12 -30.96
N PRO A 783 13.16 46.32 -31.39
CA PRO A 783 14.04 45.57 -32.30
C PRO A 783 15.54 45.44 -31.91
N ALA A 784 16.30 44.70 -32.76
CA ALA A 784 17.75 44.85 -33.05
C ALA A 784 18.78 44.51 -31.94
N ALA A 785 20.06 44.24 -32.23
CA ALA A 785 20.76 43.67 -33.41
C ALA A 785 22.26 43.41 -33.07
N PHE A 786 22.98 42.75 -33.99
CA PHE A 786 24.47 42.62 -34.07
C PHE A 786 25.23 41.79 -33.00
N GLY A 787 26.21 41.02 -33.50
CA GLY A 787 27.57 41.08 -32.94
C GLY A 787 28.16 39.82 -32.31
N GLU A 788 28.67 38.88 -33.12
CA GLU A 788 29.72 37.96 -32.67
C GLU A 788 31.09 38.67 -32.65
N PRO A 789 31.90 38.55 -31.58
CA PRO A 789 33.32 38.89 -31.58
C PRO A 789 34.22 37.64 -31.66
N GLN A 790 35.46 37.84 -32.10
CA GLN A 790 36.43 36.80 -32.49
C GLN A 790 37.66 36.73 -31.57
N LEU A 791 38.33 35.55 -31.57
CA LEU A 791 39.79 35.35 -31.36
C LEU A 791 40.36 35.71 -29.96
N PRO A 792 41.65 35.42 -29.63
CA PRO A 792 42.71 34.69 -30.36
C PRO A 792 43.05 33.30 -29.75
N GLU A 793 43.79 32.36 -30.36
CA GLU A 793 44.82 32.35 -31.43
C GLU A 793 46.28 32.49 -30.94
N GLU A 794 47.09 31.49 -31.28
CA GLU A 794 48.55 31.47 -31.33
C GLU A 794 48.97 30.40 -32.38
N GLU A 795 50.22 30.35 -32.82
CA GLU A 795 50.63 29.64 -34.05
C GLU A 795 51.81 28.68 -33.80
N MET A 796 52.06 27.70 -34.70
CA MET A 796 53.40 27.38 -35.22
C MET A 796 53.44 26.26 -36.31
N VAL A 797 53.57 26.67 -37.58
CA VAL A 797 54.57 26.28 -38.60
C VAL A 797 54.87 24.76 -38.77
N ALA A 798 54.47 24.02 -39.82
CA ALA A 798 54.65 24.14 -41.30
C ALA A 798 56.06 23.71 -41.83
N PRO A 799 56.31 23.45 -43.15
CA PRO A 799 55.56 22.78 -44.26
C PRO A 799 56.52 21.76 -45.00
N PRO A 800 56.54 21.49 -46.35
CA PRO A 800 55.56 21.62 -47.45
C PRO A 800 55.36 20.34 -48.33
N ALA A 801 54.60 20.53 -49.41
CA ALA A 801 54.13 19.64 -50.49
C ALA A 801 55.16 18.85 -51.34
N GLU A 802 54.67 17.91 -52.17
CA GLU A 802 54.70 18.08 -53.65
C GLU A 802 53.59 17.26 -54.38
N GLU A 803 53.63 17.18 -55.72
CA GLU A 803 52.45 17.10 -56.63
C GLU A 803 52.53 15.91 -57.63
N ILE A 804 51.68 15.91 -58.68
CA ILE A 804 51.70 15.08 -59.92
C ILE A 804 51.04 13.68 -59.72
N ALA A 805 49.84 13.35 -60.22
CA ALA A 805 49.34 13.28 -61.62
C ALA A 805 49.96 12.11 -62.44
N ALA A 806 49.31 11.45 -63.41
CA ALA A 806 47.91 11.26 -63.78
C ALA A 806 47.84 10.00 -64.69
N GLU A 807 46.64 9.59 -65.15
CA GLU A 807 46.30 9.34 -66.58
C GLU A 807 45.01 8.49 -66.73
N GLU A 808 44.29 8.74 -67.82
CA GLU A 808 43.08 8.03 -68.25
C GLU A 808 43.42 7.05 -69.39
N GLU A 809 42.60 6.01 -69.59
CA GLU A 809 42.08 5.48 -70.88
C GLU A 809 41.36 4.14 -70.55
N THR A 810 40.03 3.99 -70.53
CA THR A 810 38.91 4.22 -71.46
C THR A 810 38.67 3.14 -72.54
N LEU A 811 37.51 2.48 -72.42
CA LEU A 811 36.76 1.69 -73.43
C LEU A 811 37.43 0.40 -73.98
N ALA A 812 36.81 -0.78 -74.14
CA ALA A 812 35.43 -1.25 -74.47
C ALA A 812 35.27 -1.69 -75.94
N ASP A 813 34.19 -2.45 -76.25
CA ASP A 813 33.81 -3.01 -77.58
C ASP A 813 34.74 -4.15 -78.12
N LYS A 814 34.38 -5.10 -79.02
CA LYS A 814 33.14 -5.59 -79.71
C LYS A 814 33.46 -6.93 -80.47
N GLU A 815 32.57 -7.81 -81.02
CA GLU A 815 31.11 -8.07 -80.92
C GLU A 815 30.71 -9.45 -81.56
N THR A 816 29.52 -10.00 -81.24
CA THR A 816 28.65 -10.92 -82.05
C THR A 816 28.95 -12.41 -82.35
N THR A 817 27.87 -13.23 -82.33
CA THR A 817 27.58 -14.49 -83.08
C THR A 817 28.42 -15.77 -82.77
N GLN A 818 27.99 -17.02 -83.08
CA GLN A 818 26.89 -17.55 -83.92
C GLN A 818 26.44 -18.97 -83.47
N ASP A 819 25.21 -19.39 -83.83
CA ASP A 819 24.74 -20.80 -83.96
C ASP A 819 25.24 -21.38 -85.32
N PRO A 820 25.35 -22.72 -85.62
CA PRO A 820 24.23 -23.68 -85.56
C PRO A 820 24.49 -25.23 -85.44
N GLN A 821 23.46 -25.98 -84.99
CA GLN A 821 22.95 -27.30 -85.51
C GLN A 821 23.75 -28.65 -85.59
N LEU A 822 22.98 -29.77 -85.40
CA LEU A 822 23.13 -31.17 -85.93
C LEU A 822 24.24 -32.10 -85.31
N GLN A 823 24.11 -33.45 -85.14
CA GLN A 823 23.00 -34.45 -85.31
C GLN A 823 23.36 -35.86 -84.69
N GLU A 824 22.41 -36.54 -84.01
CA GLU A 824 22.31 -38.01 -83.65
C GLU A 824 23.50 -38.69 -82.87
N VAL A 825 23.57 -39.99 -82.47
CA VAL A 825 22.80 -41.26 -82.72
C VAL A 825 22.82 -42.24 -81.50
N GLY A 826 21.75 -43.01 -81.23
CA GLY A 826 21.72 -44.30 -80.48
C GLY A 826 21.73 -44.27 -78.93
N GLU A 827 21.19 -45.24 -78.17
CA GLU A 827 20.43 -46.48 -78.46
C GLU A 827 19.48 -46.85 -77.26
N VAL A 828 18.48 -47.73 -77.46
CA VAL A 828 17.28 -47.97 -76.60
C VAL A 828 16.86 -49.47 -76.68
N PRO A 829 16.54 -50.22 -75.59
CA PRO A 829 15.18 -50.28 -74.98
C PRO A 829 15.12 -50.59 -73.45
N ALA A 830 14.04 -50.41 -72.67
CA ALA A 830 12.77 -49.64 -72.70
C ALA A 830 12.29 -49.56 -71.20
N SER A 831 11.05 -49.45 -70.68
CA SER A 831 9.61 -49.34 -71.06
C SER A 831 8.83 -49.07 -69.73
N LYS A 832 7.57 -48.59 -69.61
CA LYS A 832 6.47 -48.30 -70.55
C LYS A 832 5.47 -47.27 -69.94
N GLU A 833 4.50 -46.85 -70.77
CA GLU A 833 3.06 -46.54 -70.54
C GLU A 833 2.44 -46.90 -69.17
N GLU A 834 1.46 -46.17 -68.59
CA GLU A 834 0.69 -44.95 -69.00
C GLU A 834 0.03 -44.32 -67.74
N GLY A 835 -0.73 -43.20 -67.73
CA GLY A 835 -1.20 -42.28 -68.78
C GLY A 835 -2.35 -41.37 -68.26
N GLY A 836 -2.69 -40.26 -68.96
CA GLY A 836 -3.89 -39.43 -68.74
C GLY A 836 -3.71 -38.02 -68.12
N ALA A 837 -4.41 -37.01 -68.66
CA ALA A 837 -4.34 -35.56 -68.33
C ALA A 837 -5.53 -34.81 -69.00
N PRO A 838 -5.73 -33.46 -68.88
CA PRO A 838 -5.72 -32.57 -67.71
C PRO A 838 -6.99 -31.63 -67.69
N GLU A 839 -6.83 -30.33 -67.38
CA GLU A 839 -7.80 -29.19 -67.51
C GLU A 839 -8.92 -29.05 -66.45
N SER A 840 -9.40 -27.85 -66.07
CA SER A 840 -8.83 -26.47 -66.13
C SER A 840 -9.61 -25.46 -65.24
N HIS A 841 -8.91 -24.41 -64.78
CA HIS A 841 -9.31 -23.03 -64.42
C HIS A 841 -10.74 -22.61 -63.93
N GLU A 842 -10.69 -21.75 -62.89
CA GLU A 842 -11.36 -20.43 -62.75
C GLU A 842 -12.67 -20.17 -61.95
N GLU A 843 -12.59 -18.99 -61.27
CA GLU A 843 -13.59 -18.07 -60.70
C GLU A 843 -14.61 -18.50 -59.61
N GLY A 844 -14.98 -17.52 -58.77
CA GLY A 844 -16.02 -17.58 -57.72
C GLY A 844 -17.21 -16.68 -58.10
N PRO A 845 -17.73 -15.79 -57.22
CA PRO A 845 -17.49 -15.60 -55.78
C PRO A 845 -18.81 -15.44 -54.95
N GLU A 846 -18.70 -14.94 -53.71
CA GLU A 846 -19.76 -14.29 -52.89
C GLU A 846 -21.00 -15.09 -52.43
N GLY A 847 -21.71 -14.59 -51.40
CA GLY A 847 -23.06 -15.06 -51.02
C GLY A 847 -23.34 -15.20 -49.50
N ALA A 848 -23.62 -14.08 -48.83
CA ALA A 848 -23.98 -13.99 -47.40
C ALA A 848 -25.10 -14.93 -46.89
N GLY A 849 -25.14 -15.25 -45.58
CA GLY A 849 -26.26 -16.04 -45.02
C GLY A 849 -26.22 -16.48 -43.54
N GLU A 850 -25.90 -15.59 -42.59
CA GLU A 850 -26.45 -15.74 -41.22
C GLU A 850 -27.98 -15.45 -41.27
N PRO A 851 -28.85 -15.88 -40.29
CA PRO A 851 -28.56 -15.76 -38.85
C PRO A 851 -29.27 -16.75 -37.86
N VAL A 852 -29.07 -16.48 -36.56
CA VAL A 852 -30.12 -16.45 -35.49
C VAL A 852 -30.55 -17.75 -34.73
N VAL A 853 -30.16 -17.80 -33.44
CA VAL A 853 -31.03 -17.90 -32.22
C VAL A 853 -31.30 -19.27 -31.52
N ASP A 854 -30.63 -19.37 -30.35
CA ASP A 854 -31.19 -19.57 -28.99
C ASP A 854 -31.23 -20.93 -28.22
N VAL A 855 -30.40 -20.94 -27.15
CA VAL A 855 -30.78 -21.03 -25.71
C VAL A 855 -31.03 -22.40 -25.04
N ALA A 856 -30.41 -22.53 -23.85
CA ALA A 856 -30.63 -23.47 -22.74
C ALA A 856 -30.53 -24.99 -23.06
N GLY A 857 -29.71 -25.81 -22.39
CA GLY A 857 -29.03 -25.65 -21.10
C GLY A 857 -29.84 -26.21 -19.93
N VAL A 858 -29.24 -27.09 -19.11
CA VAL A 858 -29.59 -27.50 -17.73
C VAL A 858 -28.59 -28.59 -17.29
N SER A 859 -28.23 -28.63 -16.00
CA SER A 859 -27.18 -29.52 -15.46
C SER A 859 -27.76 -30.70 -14.63
N PRO A 860 -27.04 -31.36 -13.68
CA PRO A 860 -26.93 -32.83 -13.60
C PRO A 860 -27.88 -33.46 -12.53
N PRO A 861 -27.73 -34.73 -12.06
CA PRO A 861 -26.73 -35.02 -11.00
C PRO A 861 -26.21 -36.49 -10.80
N SER A 862 -25.11 -36.62 -10.05
CA SER A 862 -24.75 -37.61 -8.98
C SER A 862 -24.95 -39.15 -9.08
N HIS A 863 -23.84 -39.89 -8.82
CA HIS A 863 -23.67 -41.11 -7.97
C HIS A 863 -24.55 -42.38 -8.26
N VAL A 864 -24.30 -43.61 -7.74
CA VAL A 864 -23.64 -44.14 -6.51
C VAL A 864 -22.83 -45.44 -6.80
N ASP A 865 -22.04 -45.90 -5.82
CA ASP A 865 -21.12 -47.05 -5.79
C ASP A 865 -21.75 -48.47 -5.85
N GLU A 866 -20.95 -49.49 -6.18
CA GLU A 866 -20.93 -50.80 -5.47
C GLU A 866 -19.55 -51.50 -5.61
N ALA A 867 -19.28 -52.60 -4.88
CA ALA A 867 -17.91 -52.86 -4.37
C ALA A 867 -17.39 -54.32 -4.27
N ALA A 868 -16.05 -54.42 -4.18
CA ALA A 868 -15.22 -55.31 -3.35
C ALA A 868 -15.00 -56.82 -3.67
N ALA A 869 -13.95 -57.34 -2.99
CA ALA A 869 -13.44 -58.72 -2.84
C ALA A 869 -12.46 -59.29 -3.90
N GLU A 870 -11.52 -60.20 -3.59
CA GLU A 870 -10.42 -60.31 -2.58
C GLU A 870 -9.67 -61.67 -2.83
N GLU A 871 -8.55 -61.95 -2.14
CA GLU A 871 -7.65 -63.13 -2.26
C GLU A 871 -6.80 -63.22 -3.58
N GLY A 872 -5.58 -63.78 -3.59
CA GLY A 872 -4.70 -64.20 -2.48
C GLY A 872 -3.54 -65.13 -2.91
N ALA A 873 -2.37 -65.02 -2.25
CA ALA A 873 -1.21 -65.95 -2.26
C ALA A 873 -0.42 -66.16 -3.60
N GLU A 874 0.85 -66.62 -3.64
CA GLU A 874 2.00 -66.55 -2.71
C GLU A 874 3.35 -66.83 -3.47
N ARG A 875 4.46 -66.24 -2.96
CA ARG A 875 5.86 -66.77 -2.91
C ARG A 875 6.78 -67.00 -4.15
N HIS A 876 8.01 -66.48 -3.95
CA HIS A 876 9.35 -67.08 -4.19
C HIS A 876 10.11 -66.98 -5.54
N HIS A 877 11.16 -66.14 -5.50
CA HIS A 877 12.53 -66.29 -6.03
C HIS A 877 13.12 -67.72 -5.85
N PRO A 878 14.15 -68.16 -6.63
CA PRO A 878 15.52 -67.61 -6.51
C PRO A 878 16.36 -67.54 -7.81
N ASP A 879 17.62 -67.15 -7.63
CA ASP A 879 18.65 -66.81 -8.62
C ASP A 879 19.56 -68.00 -9.03
N ALA A 880 20.11 -67.95 -10.25
CA ALA A 880 21.39 -68.51 -10.74
C ALA A 880 21.45 -68.22 -12.27
N GLU A 881 22.50 -67.70 -12.94
CA GLU A 881 23.97 -67.85 -12.86
C GLU A 881 24.52 -68.94 -13.83
N GLU A 882 25.69 -68.65 -14.43
CA GLU A 882 26.42 -69.41 -15.47
C GLU A 882 25.70 -69.57 -16.84
N GLY A 883 26.38 -69.63 -18.00
CA GLY A 883 27.80 -69.38 -18.30
C GLY A 883 28.52 -70.57 -18.94
N GLU A 884 28.54 -70.67 -20.28
CA GLU A 884 29.38 -71.66 -20.98
C GLU A 884 29.60 -71.29 -22.46
N GLY A 885 30.69 -71.81 -23.07
CA GLY A 885 30.98 -71.73 -24.50
C GLY A 885 32.39 -72.20 -24.84
N GLU A 886 32.56 -73.03 -25.89
CA GLU A 886 33.85 -73.51 -26.37
C GLU A 886 33.76 -74.11 -27.81
N GLY A 887 34.91 -74.43 -28.43
CA GLY A 887 35.04 -74.92 -29.82
C GLY A 887 35.48 -73.81 -30.79
N GLU A 888 36.76 -73.57 -31.09
CA GLU A 888 37.77 -74.44 -31.74
C GLU A 888 37.39 -74.87 -33.18
N GLY A 889 38.26 -74.75 -34.20
CA GLY A 889 39.55 -74.01 -34.27
C GLY A 889 40.49 -74.53 -35.38
N GLU A 890 41.01 -73.62 -36.22
CA GLU A 890 42.33 -73.67 -36.92
C GLU A 890 42.68 -72.29 -37.49
#